data_AF-A0A251QHR2-F1
#
_entry.id   AF-A0A251QHR2-F1
#
_cell.length_a   1.000
_cell.length_b   1.000
_cell.length_c   1.000
_cell.angle_alpha   90.00
_cell.angle_beta   90.00
_cell.angle_gamma   90.00
#
_symmetry.space_group_name_H-M   'P 1'
#
loop_
_entity.id
_entity.type
_entity.pdbx_description
1 polymer ?
#
loop_
_entity_poly.entity_id
_entity_poly.type
_entity_poly.pdbx_seq_one_letter_code
_entity_poly.pdbx_strand_id
1 'polypeptide(L)'
;MYISYTPSKLHYKETKKNMASVPGILTEWPWKALGSLKYVILAPWIIHSTWLFVANDAKERDVSYFLLLGVVLWRIIHNQIWISLSRYRTAKGNGRILDRGLEFEQVDRENNWDDQILFNALLFYTGSRYLPGAQKLPLWRAHGVLLTIVLHAGPVEFLYYWFHRALHHHYLYSRYHSHHHSSIVTQPITSVIHPFAEHVVYSALFFIPILGTMLTRTLSVVSFTAYITYIDFMNNMGHCNFELIPNWLFSLFPPLKYFMYTPSYHSLHHTQFRTNYSLFMPIYDYIYETIDKSSDTLYKTSLKREEETPDVLHLTHLTTPESIYHLPLGFASLASQPHTSKWYLWLMWPVTLWSMILTWIYGRTFVVERQRFDNLILQTWAIPKYNLQYYLQWQNEAINSLIEEAIIQAEEKGVKVLCLGLLNQGEELNRYGGVYVHRHPHLKIRIVDGSSLAVAITLNTIPKGTTQVLLRGNLTKVAHAVAFALCQKGIQITTLHHDEYLKLTKSLSGMESSLVLAKSYAHKIWLVGDGLSEEEQLRAPKGTLFVPFSQFPPKKLRKDCFYHYTPAMKTPPSLENVHACENWLPRRVMSAWRIAGIVHALEGWKEHECGYNMSNIDKVWQATLQHGFQPLIISTTHTKN
;
A
#
# COMPACT_ATOMS: atom_id res chain seq x y z
N MET A 1 16.56 14.24 38.12
CA MET A 1 15.90 15.37 37.44
C MET A 1 15.19 14.82 36.20
N TYR A 2 13.91 14.51 36.32
CA TYR A 2 13.11 13.89 35.26
C TYR A 2 12.70 14.97 34.26
N ILE A 3 13.24 14.94 33.04
CA ILE A 3 12.74 15.75 31.93
C ILE A 3 11.81 14.85 31.12
N SER A 4 10.50 15.02 31.31
CA SER A 4 9.47 14.42 30.46
C SER A 4 9.47 15.12 29.10
N TYR A 5 9.83 14.41 28.04
CA TYR A 5 9.60 14.87 26.68
C TYR A 5 8.14 14.57 26.30
N THR A 6 7.25 15.56 26.47
CA THR A 6 5.97 15.60 25.76
C THR A 6 6.22 15.91 24.29
N PRO A 7 5.65 15.17 23.32
CA PRO A 7 5.73 15.54 21.92
C PRO A 7 4.83 16.76 21.68
N SER A 8 5.44 17.92 21.45
CA SER A 8 4.73 19.13 21.06
C SER A 8 4.11 18.94 19.67
N LYS A 9 2.81 19.25 19.56
CA LYS A 9 2.10 19.47 18.28
C LYS A 9 2.87 20.50 17.45
N LEU A 10 3.57 20.06 16.42
CA LEU A 10 4.23 20.93 15.44
C LEU A 10 3.21 21.34 14.37
N HIS A 11 2.98 22.64 14.27
CA HIS A 11 2.31 23.25 13.13
C HIS A 11 3.05 22.92 11.83
N TYR A 12 2.32 22.37 10.86
CA TYR A 12 2.79 22.07 9.51
C TYR A 12 3.17 23.36 8.77
N LYS A 13 4.48 23.64 8.72
CA LYS A 13 5.13 24.34 7.61
C LYS A 13 5.83 23.27 6.78
N GLU A 14 5.85 23.40 5.45
CA GLU A 14 6.63 22.57 4.54
C GLU A 14 8.10 22.51 4.97
N THR A 15 8.44 21.54 5.82
CA THR A 15 9.81 21.25 6.21
C THR A 15 10.43 20.43 5.08
N LYS A 16 11.52 20.94 4.50
CA LYS A 16 12.48 20.18 3.70
C LYS A 16 12.63 18.77 4.31
N LYS A 17 12.36 17.72 3.51
CA LYS A 17 12.56 16.31 3.87
C LYS A 17 14.05 16.06 4.13
N ASN A 18 14.53 16.40 5.32
CA ASN A 18 15.90 16.14 5.74
C ASN A 18 16.00 14.70 6.25
N MET A 19 17.04 13.99 5.82
CA MET A 19 17.39 12.62 6.22
C MET A 19 17.90 12.50 7.67
N ALA A 20 17.86 13.59 8.46
CA ALA A 20 18.19 13.64 9.89
C ALA A 20 17.70 14.99 10.46
N SER A 21 17.50 15.05 11.79
CA SER A 21 17.06 16.30 12.45
C SER A 21 18.08 17.45 12.32
N VAL A 22 19.38 17.12 12.36
CA VAL A 22 20.49 18.04 12.11
C VAL A 22 21.50 17.29 11.24
N PRO A 23 21.39 17.31 9.90
CA PRO A 23 22.21 16.46 9.02
C PRO A 23 23.72 16.58 9.25
N GLY A 24 24.40 15.45 9.36
CA GLY A 24 25.87 15.37 9.42
C GLY A 24 26.54 15.34 8.03
N ILE A 25 27.87 15.22 8.02
CA ILE A 25 28.64 14.98 6.79
C ILE A 25 28.24 13.63 6.20
N LEU A 26 28.10 13.56 4.86
CA LEU A 26 27.69 12.35 4.14
C LEU A 26 26.32 11.80 4.58
N THR A 27 25.38 12.69 4.94
CA THR A 27 24.02 12.25 5.26
C THR A 27 23.29 11.71 4.03
N GLU A 28 23.43 12.41 2.90
CA GLU A 28 22.72 12.09 1.66
C GLU A 28 23.48 11.07 0.80
N TRP A 29 22.73 10.24 0.07
CA TRP A 29 23.29 9.29 -0.88
C TRP A 29 23.97 10.01 -2.07
N PRO A 30 25.12 9.53 -2.56
CA PRO A 30 25.85 10.17 -3.67
C PRO A 30 25.02 10.35 -4.94
N TRP A 31 24.03 9.48 -5.16
CA TRP A 31 23.16 9.49 -6.33
C TRP A 31 21.75 10.04 -6.08
N LYS A 32 21.51 10.73 -4.96
CA LYS A 32 20.20 11.32 -4.66
C LYS A 32 19.67 12.17 -5.83
N ALA A 33 20.54 12.89 -6.53
CA ALA A 33 20.18 13.71 -7.68
C ALA A 33 19.60 12.92 -8.87
N LEU A 34 19.90 11.61 -8.98
CA LEU A 34 19.36 10.75 -10.04
C LEU A 34 17.89 10.35 -9.80
N GLY A 35 17.39 10.49 -8.58
CA GLY A 35 16.03 10.08 -8.23
C GLY A 35 15.73 8.63 -8.68
N SER A 36 14.67 8.44 -9.47
CA SER A 36 14.30 7.13 -10.00
C SER A 36 15.26 6.56 -11.05
N LEU A 37 16.22 7.34 -11.55
CA LEU A 37 17.23 6.87 -12.54
C LEU A 37 18.46 6.24 -11.89
N LYS A 38 18.53 6.17 -10.55
CA LYS A 38 19.68 5.65 -9.80
C LYS A 38 20.16 4.25 -10.20
N TYR A 39 19.30 3.41 -10.77
CA TYR A 39 19.67 2.07 -11.25
C TYR A 39 20.72 2.08 -12.37
N VAL A 40 20.86 3.19 -13.11
CA VAL A 40 21.88 3.35 -14.17
C VAL A 40 23.30 3.14 -13.66
N ILE A 41 23.54 3.36 -12.37
CA ILE A 41 24.85 3.19 -11.72
C ILE A 41 25.36 1.75 -11.80
N LEU A 42 24.45 0.77 -11.82
CA LEU A 42 24.82 -0.65 -11.94
C LEU A 42 24.97 -1.11 -13.38
N ALA A 43 24.48 -0.34 -14.36
CA ALA A 43 24.44 -0.77 -15.76
C ALA A 43 25.83 -1.14 -16.32
N PRO A 44 26.91 -0.35 -16.12
CA PRO A 44 28.24 -0.72 -16.61
C PRO A 44 28.74 -2.06 -16.05
N TRP A 45 28.49 -2.32 -14.76
CA TRP A 45 28.93 -3.54 -14.08
C TRP A 45 28.16 -4.78 -14.56
N ILE A 46 26.84 -4.64 -14.70
CA ILE A 46 25.97 -5.71 -15.20
C ILE A 46 26.31 -6.05 -16.65
N ILE A 47 26.45 -5.04 -17.52
CA ILE A 47 26.84 -5.21 -18.92
C ILE A 47 28.19 -5.90 -19.00
N HIS A 48 29.19 -5.42 -18.23
CA HIS A 48 30.52 -6.01 -18.20
C HIS A 48 30.51 -7.47 -17.73
N SER A 49 29.78 -7.78 -16.64
CA SER A 49 29.66 -9.16 -16.14
C SER A 49 28.97 -10.11 -17.12
N THR A 50 27.94 -9.63 -17.79
CA THR A 50 27.21 -10.41 -18.80
C THR A 50 28.08 -10.63 -20.03
N TRP A 51 28.77 -9.59 -20.51
CA TRP A 51 29.65 -9.67 -21.65
C TRP A 51 30.80 -10.65 -21.40
N LEU A 52 31.50 -10.56 -20.27
CA LEU A 52 32.57 -11.50 -19.91
C LEU A 52 32.06 -12.94 -19.82
N PHE A 53 30.85 -13.15 -19.30
CA PHE A 53 30.28 -14.49 -19.21
C PHE A 53 29.94 -15.08 -20.59
N VAL A 54 29.43 -14.26 -21.52
CA VAL A 54 29.02 -14.69 -22.86
C VAL A 54 30.22 -14.81 -23.80
N ALA A 55 31.15 -13.85 -23.78
CA ALA A 55 32.26 -13.74 -24.72
C ALA A 55 33.43 -14.68 -24.39
N ASN A 56 33.67 -15.00 -23.11
CA ASN A 56 34.79 -15.84 -22.74
C ASN A 56 34.48 -17.34 -22.83
N ASP A 57 35.52 -18.12 -23.08
CA ASP A 57 35.46 -19.59 -23.04
C ASP A 57 35.13 -20.12 -21.65
N ALA A 58 34.53 -21.32 -21.59
CA ALA A 58 34.04 -21.93 -20.35
C ALA A 58 35.09 -22.00 -19.22
N LYS A 59 36.38 -22.18 -19.56
CA LYS A 59 37.49 -22.24 -18.59
C LYS A 59 37.87 -20.86 -18.03
N GLU A 60 37.55 -19.79 -18.74
CA GLU A 60 37.89 -18.42 -18.40
C GLU A 60 36.76 -17.68 -17.68
N ARG A 61 35.52 -18.16 -17.82
CA ARG A 61 34.34 -17.57 -17.19
C ARG A 61 34.46 -17.49 -15.67
N ASP A 62 34.12 -16.33 -15.15
CA ASP A 62 33.86 -16.14 -13.73
C ASP A 62 32.34 -16.21 -13.48
N VAL A 63 31.86 -17.41 -13.17
CA VAL A 63 30.44 -17.64 -12.85
C VAL A 63 30.03 -16.84 -11.61
N SER A 64 30.94 -16.66 -10.64
CA SER A 64 30.63 -15.93 -9.41
C SER A 64 30.38 -14.43 -9.65
N TYR A 65 31.14 -13.82 -10.58
CA TYR A 65 30.93 -12.43 -11.01
C TYR A 65 29.60 -12.24 -11.76
N PHE A 66 29.22 -13.19 -12.63
CA PHE A 66 27.95 -13.17 -13.34
C PHE A 66 26.74 -13.33 -12.40
N LEU A 67 26.84 -14.23 -11.41
CA LEU A 67 25.76 -14.51 -10.46
C LEU A 67 25.46 -13.33 -9.51
N LEU A 68 26.31 -12.31 -9.42
CA LEU A 68 26.03 -11.11 -8.60
C LEU A 68 24.74 -10.41 -9.01
N LEU A 69 24.38 -10.39 -10.30
CA LEU A 69 23.08 -9.86 -10.74
C LEU A 69 21.93 -10.66 -10.10
N GLY A 70 22.05 -11.99 -10.08
CA GLY A 70 21.08 -12.87 -9.44
C GLY A 70 20.95 -12.60 -7.94
N VAL A 71 22.07 -12.36 -7.24
CA VAL A 71 22.07 -11.98 -5.82
C VAL A 71 21.36 -10.64 -5.61
N VAL A 72 21.65 -9.62 -6.43
CA VAL A 72 20.99 -8.30 -6.32
C VAL A 72 19.48 -8.41 -6.54
N LEU A 73 19.05 -9.12 -7.58
CA LEU A 73 17.64 -9.36 -7.87
C LEU A 73 16.95 -10.14 -6.74
N TRP A 74 17.63 -11.16 -6.19
CA TRP A 74 17.13 -11.91 -5.05
C TRP A 74 16.89 -11.01 -3.84
N ARG A 75 17.82 -10.11 -3.50
CA ARG A 75 17.65 -9.17 -2.38
C ARG A 75 16.43 -8.28 -2.57
N ILE A 76 16.19 -7.76 -3.78
CA ILE A 76 15.01 -6.94 -4.08
C ILE A 76 13.72 -7.75 -3.88
N ILE A 77 13.66 -8.96 -4.44
CA ILE A 77 12.49 -9.85 -4.35
C ILE A 77 12.25 -10.25 -2.88
N HIS A 78 13.29 -10.64 -2.16
CA HIS A 78 13.22 -11.06 -0.77
C HIS A 78 12.67 -9.94 0.12
N ASN A 79 13.19 -8.71 -0.01
CA ASN A 79 12.65 -7.55 0.71
C ASN A 79 11.18 -7.28 0.36
N GLN A 80 10.81 -7.33 -0.92
CA GLN A 80 9.43 -7.14 -1.33
C GLN A 80 8.48 -8.20 -0.73
N ILE A 81 8.88 -9.47 -0.70
CA ILE A 81 8.10 -10.55 -0.06
C ILE A 81 7.85 -10.23 1.41
N TRP A 82 8.88 -9.77 2.14
CA TRP A 82 8.75 -9.37 3.53
C TRP A 82 7.83 -8.17 3.72
N ILE A 83 7.92 -7.14 2.86
CA ILE A 83 7.00 -5.99 2.90
C ILE A 83 5.55 -6.47 2.76
N SER A 84 5.28 -7.27 1.72
CA SER A 84 3.95 -7.83 1.45
C SER A 84 3.44 -8.67 2.62
N LEU A 85 4.28 -9.55 3.18
CA LEU A 85 3.94 -10.40 4.33
C LEU A 85 3.65 -9.57 5.59
N SER A 86 4.50 -8.59 5.90
CA SER A 86 4.34 -7.70 7.05
C SER A 86 3.05 -6.90 6.96
N ARG A 87 2.75 -6.32 5.80
CA ARG A 87 1.50 -5.58 5.57
C ARG A 87 0.26 -6.48 5.64
N TYR A 88 0.33 -7.69 5.10
CA TYR A 88 -0.76 -8.66 5.18
C TYR A 88 -1.06 -9.07 6.63
N ARG A 89 -0.01 -9.44 7.39
CA ARG A 89 -0.13 -9.85 8.80
C ARG A 89 -0.64 -8.72 9.70
N THR A 90 -0.11 -7.51 9.51
CA THR A 90 -0.55 -6.33 10.28
C THR A 90 -1.97 -5.90 9.95
N ALA A 91 -2.40 -6.05 8.68
CA ALA A 91 -3.78 -5.82 8.26
C ALA A 91 -4.76 -6.82 8.89
N LYS A 92 -4.38 -8.11 9.02
CA LYS A 92 -5.16 -9.09 9.79
C LYS A 92 -5.18 -8.82 11.30
N GLY A 93 -4.09 -8.25 11.83
CA GLY A 93 -3.94 -7.90 13.24
C GLY A 93 -3.40 -9.02 14.14
N ASN A 94 -3.30 -10.26 13.63
CA ASN A 94 -2.79 -11.37 14.41
C ASN A 94 -1.26 -11.31 14.60
N GLY A 95 -0.81 -11.49 15.83
CA GLY A 95 0.61 -11.31 16.15
C GLY A 95 1.08 -9.85 16.16
N ARG A 96 0.21 -8.85 15.91
CA ARG A 96 0.63 -7.45 15.74
C ARG A 96 1.26 -6.88 17.01
N ILE A 97 2.43 -6.27 16.87
CA ILE A 97 3.23 -5.76 17.99
C ILE A 97 2.79 -4.35 18.38
N LEU A 98 2.93 -3.39 17.47
CA LEU A 98 2.57 -1.99 17.70
C LEU A 98 1.24 -1.65 17.04
N ASP A 99 0.31 -1.08 17.82
CA ASP A 99 -0.98 -0.57 17.34
C ASP A 99 -0.91 0.93 17.06
N ARG A 100 -0.12 1.30 16.06
CA ARG A 100 -0.05 2.66 15.51
C ARG A 100 -0.24 2.61 14.00
N GLY A 101 -0.85 3.66 13.44
CA GLY A 101 -1.07 3.77 12.01
C GLY A 101 0.22 4.08 11.24
N LEU A 102 0.42 3.41 10.11
CA LEU A 102 1.37 3.79 9.09
C LEU A 102 0.74 4.87 8.20
N GLU A 103 1.46 5.98 8.02
CA GLU A 103 1.00 7.14 7.25
C GLU A 103 1.86 7.38 6.00
N PHE A 104 1.33 8.12 5.03
CA PHE A 104 2.03 8.49 3.79
C PHE A 104 3.39 9.14 4.05
N GLU A 105 3.52 9.96 5.10
CA GLU A 105 4.77 10.63 5.45
C GLU A 105 5.89 9.62 5.74
N GLN A 106 5.58 8.48 6.36
CA GLN A 106 6.57 7.45 6.61
C GLN A 106 6.89 6.71 5.32
N VAL A 107 5.89 6.29 4.54
CA VAL A 107 6.12 5.63 3.24
C VAL A 107 7.03 6.46 2.34
N ASP A 108 6.83 7.78 2.32
CA ASP A 108 7.65 8.72 1.58
C ASP A 108 9.10 8.80 2.05
N ARG A 109 9.35 8.70 3.37
CA ARG A 109 10.72 8.67 3.93
C ARG A 109 11.43 7.36 3.57
N GLU A 110 10.68 6.26 3.53
CA GLU A 110 11.22 4.91 3.31
C GLU A 110 11.28 4.52 1.82
N ASN A 111 10.87 5.41 0.91
CA ASN A 111 10.74 5.11 -0.52
C ASN A 111 12.05 4.77 -1.24
N ASN A 112 13.20 5.08 -0.63
CA ASN A 112 14.54 4.84 -1.17
C ASN A 112 15.26 3.65 -0.52
N TRP A 113 14.51 2.71 0.07
CA TRP A 113 15.06 1.53 0.77
C TRP A 113 16.04 0.69 -0.06
N ASP A 114 15.92 0.73 -1.38
CA ASP A 114 16.77 0.02 -2.33
C ASP A 114 18.14 0.66 -2.56
N ASP A 115 18.41 1.87 -2.06
CA ASP A 115 19.73 2.52 -2.15
C ASP A 115 20.84 1.66 -1.54
N GLN A 116 20.56 1.01 -0.41
CA GLN A 116 21.50 0.11 0.25
C GLN A 116 21.81 -1.13 -0.61
N ILE A 117 20.86 -1.59 -1.41
CA ILE A 117 21.09 -2.69 -2.35
C ILE A 117 22.02 -2.25 -3.48
N LEU A 118 21.80 -1.06 -4.05
CA LEU A 118 22.66 -0.51 -5.10
C LEU A 118 24.09 -0.29 -4.60
N PHE A 119 24.23 0.24 -3.39
CA PHE A 119 25.53 0.45 -2.76
C PHE A 119 26.30 -0.85 -2.57
N ASN A 120 25.67 -1.86 -1.95
CA ASN A 120 26.30 -3.15 -1.75
C ASN A 120 26.61 -3.83 -3.08
N ALA A 121 25.75 -3.70 -4.11
CA ALA A 121 26.01 -4.23 -5.43
C ALA A 121 27.29 -3.64 -6.04
N LEU A 122 27.50 -2.32 -5.95
CA LEU A 122 28.75 -1.69 -6.38
C LEU A 122 29.95 -2.27 -5.64
N LEU A 123 29.86 -2.45 -4.33
CA LEU A 123 30.93 -3.03 -3.52
C LEU A 123 31.20 -4.49 -3.88
N PHE A 124 30.17 -5.28 -4.18
CA PHE A 124 30.32 -6.67 -4.63
C PHE A 124 30.99 -6.76 -6.00
N TYR A 125 30.55 -5.95 -6.97
CA TYR A 125 31.11 -5.93 -8.32
C TYR A 125 32.57 -5.45 -8.31
N THR A 126 32.85 -4.35 -7.61
CA THR A 126 34.22 -3.82 -7.46
C THR A 126 35.12 -4.80 -6.70
N GLY A 127 34.64 -5.35 -5.59
CA GLY A 127 35.36 -6.33 -4.78
C GLY A 127 35.71 -7.58 -5.59
N SER A 128 34.73 -8.18 -6.27
CA SER A 128 34.96 -9.34 -7.14
C SER A 128 35.97 -9.03 -8.25
N ARG A 129 35.94 -7.83 -8.84
CA ARG A 129 36.85 -7.47 -9.93
C ARG A 129 38.29 -7.20 -9.50
N TYR A 130 38.49 -6.58 -8.34
CA TYR A 130 39.79 -6.00 -7.98
C TYR A 130 40.46 -6.67 -6.77
N LEU A 131 39.71 -7.35 -5.90
CA LEU A 131 40.30 -7.99 -4.71
C LEU A 131 40.77 -9.42 -5.04
N PRO A 132 42.06 -9.74 -4.80
CA PRO A 132 42.55 -11.11 -4.98
C PRO A 132 41.79 -12.08 -4.09
N GLY A 133 41.32 -13.20 -4.67
CA GLY A 133 40.56 -14.22 -3.93
C GLY A 133 39.04 -14.04 -3.95
N ALA A 134 38.55 -12.96 -4.58
CA ALA A 134 37.12 -12.74 -4.84
C ALA A 134 36.71 -13.08 -6.29
N GLN A 135 37.65 -13.54 -7.12
CA GLN A 135 37.39 -14.05 -8.47
C GLN A 135 37.20 -15.57 -8.46
N LYS A 136 36.41 -16.07 -9.42
CA LYS A 136 36.22 -17.50 -9.72
C LYS A 136 35.94 -18.33 -8.47
N LEU A 137 35.02 -17.85 -7.63
CA LEU A 137 34.70 -18.51 -6.37
C LEU A 137 34.11 -19.91 -6.64
N PRO A 138 34.51 -20.93 -5.86
CA PRO A 138 33.84 -22.23 -5.92
C PRO A 138 32.41 -22.10 -5.43
N LEU A 139 31.54 -23.02 -5.83
CA LEU A 139 30.15 -23.03 -5.38
C LEU A 139 30.06 -23.22 -3.85
N TRP A 140 30.78 -24.19 -3.30
CA TRP A 140 30.68 -24.59 -1.89
C TRP A 140 32.03 -24.77 -1.20
N ARG A 141 32.14 -24.29 0.05
CA ARG A 141 33.25 -24.56 0.98
C ARG A 141 32.77 -24.55 2.43
N ALA A 142 32.77 -25.71 3.08
CA ALA A 142 32.26 -25.85 4.46
C ALA A 142 33.03 -24.99 5.49
N HIS A 143 34.37 -24.95 5.39
CA HIS A 143 35.20 -24.13 6.27
C HIS A 143 34.84 -22.63 6.20
N GLY A 144 34.49 -22.14 5.00
CA GLY A 144 34.05 -20.75 4.81
C GLY A 144 32.72 -20.47 5.49
N VAL A 145 31.78 -21.42 5.43
CA VAL A 145 30.49 -21.31 6.15
C VAL A 145 30.71 -21.21 7.65
N LEU A 146 31.52 -22.10 8.23
CA LEU A 146 31.81 -22.10 9.67
C LEU A 146 32.51 -20.81 10.09
N LEU A 147 33.53 -20.36 9.32
CA LEU A 147 34.24 -19.13 9.61
C LEU A 147 33.31 -17.91 9.52
N THR A 148 32.41 -17.86 8.55
CA THR A 148 31.40 -16.79 8.45
C THR A 148 30.52 -16.72 9.69
N ILE A 149 30.03 -17.86 10.20
CA ILE A 149 29.21 -17.91 11.41
C ILE A 149 29.98 -17.36 12.61
N VAL A 150 31.22 -17.80 12.81
CA VAL A 150 32.05 -17.36 13.94
C VAL A 150 32.37 -15.87 13.85
N LEU A 151 32.76 -15.38 12.66
CA LEU A 151 33.08 -13.97 12.44
C LEU A 151 31.85 -13.07 12.61
N HIS A 152 30.65 -13.56 12.24
CA HIS A 152 29.41 -12.84 12.47
C HIS A 152 29.06 -12.82 13.96
N ALA A 153 28.90 -13.99 14.58
CA ALA A 153 28.44 -14.13 15.96
C ALA A 153 29.38 -13.48 17.00
N GLY A 154 30.68 -13.37 16.70
CA GLY A 154 31.64 -12.69 17.55
C GLY A 154 31.88 -11.23 17.13
N PRO A 155 32.88 -10.96 16.25
CA PRO A 155 33.29 -9.61 15.89
C PRO A 155 32.18 -8.69 15.39
N VAL A 156 31.31 -9.16 14.48
CA VAL A 156 30.28 -8.29 13.89
C VAL A 156 29.26 -7.87 14.93
N GLU A 157 28.69 -8.81 15.68
CA GLU A 157 27.72 -8.52 16.74
C GLU A 157 28.31 -7.59 17.81
N PHE A 158 29.55 -7.83 18.24
CA PHE A 158 30.22 -7.00 19.24
C PHE A 158 30.42 -5.56 18.76
N LEU A 159 31.00 -5.39 17.56
CA LEU A 159 31.30 -4.07 17.01
C LEU A 159 30.02 -3.31 16.68
N TYR A 160 29.00 -4.00 16.17
CA TYR A 160 27.69 -3.40 15.92
C TYR A 160 27.07 -2.88 17.21
N TYR A 161 27.02 -3.69 18.27
CA TYR A 161 26.41 -3.29 19.55
C TYR A 161 26.98 -1.95 20.05
N TRP A 162 28.30 -1.82 20.06
CA TRP A 162 28.95 -0.59 20.53
C TRP A 162 28.74 0.59 19.60
N PHE A 163 28.82 0.37 18.28
CA PHE A 163 28.55 1.43 17.31
C PHE A 163 27.11 1.92 17.40
N HIS A 164 26.14 1.00 17.46
CA HIS A 164 24.73 1.31 17.57
C HIS A 164 24.43 2.05 18.89
N ARG A 165 24.98 1.59 20.02
CA ARG A 165 24.86 2.32 21.29
C ARG A 165 25.47 3.72 21.22
N ALA A 166 26.59 3.90 20.51
CA ALA A 166 27.19 5.22 20.28
C ALA A 166 26.30 6.12 19.41
N LEU A 167 25.62 5.57 18.39
CA LEU A 167 24.66 6.30 17.56
C LEU A 167 23.50 6.89 18.37
N HIS A 168 23.16 6.30 19.52
CA HIS A 168 22.16 6.82 20.45
C HIS A 168 22.66 7.92 21.40
N HIS A 169 23.94 8.27 21.33
CA HIS A 169 24.44 9.48 21.94
C HIS A 169 23.88 10.70 21.19
N HIS A 170 23.38 11.71 21.93
CA HIS A 170 22.61 12.85 21.40
C HIS A 170 23.21 13.49 20.12
N TYR A 171 24.54 13.62 20.06
CA TYR A 171 25.26 14.19 18.92
C TYR A 171 25.13 13.36 17.63
N LEU A 172 25.35 12.04 17.72
CA LEU A 172 25.27 11.12 16.58
C LEU A 172 23.80 10.82 16.24
N TYR A 173 22.94 10.73 17.25
CA TYR A 173 21.52 10.48 17.07
C TYR A 173 20.89 11.56 16.19
N SER A 174 21.07 12.84 16.53
CA SER A 174 20.45 13.93 15.77
C SER A 174 20.91 13.99 14.31
N ARG A 175 22.13 13.50 14.03
CA ARG A 175 22.83 13.60 12.73
C ARG A 175 22.68 12.41 11.82
N TYR A 176 22.65 11.21 12.39
CA TYR A 176 22.75 9.96 11.65
C TYR A 176 21.57 9.04 11.96
N HIS A 177 21.22 8.86 13.23
CA HIS A 177 20.31 7.77 13.60
C HIS A 177 18.83 8.20 13.79
N SER A 178 18.55 9.49 13.98
CA SER A 178 17.19 10.02 14.21
C SER A 178 16.20 9.75 13.08
N HIS A 179 16.69 9.61 11.85
CA HIS A 179 15.84 9.34 10.70
C HIS A 179 15.34 7.90 10.64
N HIS A 180 16.19 6.94 10.99
CA HIS A 180 15.79 5.55 11.17
C HIS A 180 14.69 5.44 12.23
N HIS A 181 14.90 6.10 13.39
CA HIS A 181 13.93 6.15 14.49
C HIS A 181 12.69 7.01 14.23
N SER A 182 12.67 7.77 13.12
CA SER A 182 11.45 8.48 12.70
C SER A 182 10.37 7.52 12.19
N SER A 183 10.74 6.27 11.89
CA SER A 183 9.84 5.20 11.44
C SER A 183 9.40 4.34 12.62
N ILE A 184 8.51 4.89 13.45
CA ILE A 184 8.05 4.23 14.68
C ILE A 184 7.25 2.96 14.37
N VAL A 185 6.45 2.96 13.30
CA VAL A 185 5.78 1.73 12.82
C VAL A 185 6.73 1.01 11.90
N THR A 186 7.61 0.17 12.46
CA THR A 186 8.63 -0.51 11.66
C THR A 186 8.01 -1.33 10.52
N GLN A 187 8.55 -1.16 9.33
CA GLN A 187 8.35 -2.04 8.19
C GLN A 187 9.67 -2.78 7.93
N PRO A 188 9.67 -3.94 7.25
CA PRO A 188 10.92 -4.62 6.87
C PRO A 188 11.96 -3.66 6.26
N ILE A 189 11.52 -2.76 5.37
CA ILE A 189 12.37 -1.75 4.75
C ILE A 189 12.94 -0.70 5.70
N THR A 190 12.30 -0.44 6.85
CA THR A 190 12.84 0.48 7.88
C THR A 190 14.26 0.09 8.29
N SER A 191 14.59 -1.20 8.23
CA SER A 191 15.92 -1.74 8.56
C SER A 191 17.06 -1.18 7.71
N VAL A 192 16.76 -0.62 6.55
CA VAL A 192 17.75 -0.08 5.61
C VAL A 192 17.58 1.42 5.39
N ILE A 193 16.72 2.09 6.16
CA ILE A 193 16.52 3.54 6.09
C ILE A 193 17.46 4.23 7.08
N HIS A 194 18.66 4.53 6.58
CA HIS A 194 19.69 5.26 7.31
C HIS A 194 20.39 6.26 6.37
N PRO A 195 21.02 7.31 6.93
CA PRO A 195 21.93 8.16 6.18
C PRO A 195 23.12 7.40 5.59
N PHE A 196 23.68 7.94 4.52
CA PHE A 196 24.74 7.26 3.76
C PHE A 196 25.97 6.92 4.62
N ALA A 197 26.44 7.86 5.45
CA ALA A 197 27.57 7.63 6.35
C ALA A 197 27.37 6.44 7.31
N GLU A 198 26.15 6.27 7.85
CA GLU A 198 25.82 5.17 8.74
C GLU A 198 25.85 3.84 7.99
N HIS A 199 25.32 3.82 6.75
CA HIS A 199 25.40 2.65 5.87
C HIS A 199 26.82 2.26 5.48
N VAL A 200 27.74 3.22 5.27
CA VAL A 200 29.15 2.90 5.00
C VAL A 200 29.75 2.10 6.16
N VAL A 201 29.46 2.49 7.41
CA VAL A 201 29.96 1.78 8.60
C VAL A 201 29.29 0.41 8.72
N TYR A 202 27.97 0.31 8.55
CA TYR A 202 27.29 -0.99 8.56
C TYR A 202 27.79 -1.93 7.47
N SER A 203 28.00 -1.45 6.25
CA SER A 203 28.60 -2.24 5.18
C SER A 203 30.00 -2.72 5.57
N ALA A 204 30.84 -1.86 6.15
CA ALA A 204 32.18 -2.27 6.62
C ALA A 204 32.12 -3.38 7.68
N LEU A 205 31.19 -3.28 8.64
CA LEU A 205 30.95 -4.32 9.65
C LEU A 205 30.49 -5.63 8.99
N PHE A 206 29.49 -5.57 8.11
CA PHE A 206 28.97 -6.76 7.45
C PHE A 206 29.95 -7.37 6.45
N PHE A 207 30.94 -6.63 5.96
CA PHE A 207 32.01 -7.18 5.14
C PHE A 207 33.06 -7.98 5.92
N ILE A 208 33.11 -7.91 7.26
CA ILE A 208 34.11 -8.64 8.06
C ILE A 208 34.12 -10.14 7.75
N PRO A 209 32.98 -10.87 7.74
CA PRO A 209 33.00 -12.30 7.42
C PRO A 209 33.37 -12.59 5.96
N ILE A 210 32.98 -11.74 5.02
CA ILE A 210 33.30 -11.88 3.60
C ILE A 210 34.80 -11.69 3.37
N LEU A 211 35.39 -10.64 3.96
CA LEU A 211 36.83 -10.37 3.86
C LEU A 211 37.64 -11.44 4.60
N GLY A 212 37.21 -11.88 5.79
CA GLY A 212 37.89 -12.94 6.53
C GLY A 212 37.92 -14.28 5.76
N THR A 213 36.80 -14.65 5.15
CA THR A 213 36.74 -15.86 4.31
C THR A 213 37.48 -15.69 2.99
N MET A 214 37.53 -14.49 2.41
CA MET A 214 38.34 -14.19 1.23
C MET A 214 39.84 -14.32 1.54
N LEU A 215 40.32 -13.69 2.62
CA LEU A 215 41.73 -13.71 3.04
C LEU A 215 42.21 -15.13 3.37
N THR A 216 41.35 -15.95 3.98
CA THR A 216 41.63 -17.36 4.26
C THR A 216 41.40 -18.28 3.05
N ARG A 217 41.00 -17.73 1.90
CA ARG A 217 40.64 -18.47 0.68
C ARG A 217 39.59 -19.56 0.93
N THR A 218 38.64 -19.29 1.82
CA THR A 218 37.52 -20.18 2.14
C THR A 218 36.18 -19.69 1.60
N LEU A 219 36.11 -18.45 1.08
CA LEU A 219 34.91 -17.88 0.48
C LEU A 219 34.38 -18.74 -0.68
N SER A 220 33.05 -18.84 -0.79
CA SER A 220 32.33 -19.56 -1.84
C SER A 220 31.05 -18.82 -2.24
N VAL A 221 30.51 -19.11 -3.42
CA VAL A 221 29.27 -18.48 -3.92
C VAL A 221 28.10 -18.69 -2.96
N VAL A 222 27.92 -19.91 -2.46
CA VAL A 222 26.83 -20.24 -1.53
C VAL A 222 27.02 -19.56 -0.17
N SER A 223 28.23 -19.58 0.41
CA SER A 223 28.48 -18.95 1.72
C SER A 223 28.28 -17.43 1.67
N PHE A 224 28.72 -16.78 0.59
CA PHE A 224 28.46 -15.36 0.34
C PHE A 224 26.95 -15.06 0.24
N THR A 225 26.25 -15.79 -0.63
CA THR A 225 24.83 -15.55 -0.91
C THR A 225 23.94 -15.84 0.31
N ALA A 226 24.22 -16.94 1.03
CA ALA A 226 23.52 -17.31 2.25
C ALA A 226 23.73 -16.28 3.36
N TYR A 227 24.94 -15.75 3.51
CA TYR A 227 25.23 -14.74 4.52
C TYR A 227 24.51 -13.41 4.26
N ILE A 228 24.53 -12.92 3.01
CA ILE A 228 23.77 -11.72 2.64
C ILE A 228 22.26 -11.94 2.83
N THR A 229 21.76 -13.12 2.45
CA THR A 229 20.35 -13.48 2.66
C THR A 229 20.00 -13.53 4.15
N TYR A 230 20.90 -14.05 4.99
CA TYR A 230 20.72 -14.08 6.45
C TYR A 230 20.65 -12.68 7.05
N ILE A 231 21.52 -11.76 6.65
CA ILE A 231 21.47 -10.36 7.09
C ILE A 231 20.14 -9.71 6.70
N ASP A 232 19.72 -9.85 5.45
CA ASP A 232 18.45 -9.28 4.97
C ASP A 232 17.25 -9.92 5.70
N PHE A 233 17.27 -11.24 5.91
CA PHE A 233 16.23 -11.98 6.64
C PHE A 233 16.09 -11.51 8.08
N MET A 234 17.19 -11.47 8.82
CA MET A 234 17.16 -11.08 10.22
C MET A 234 16.72 -9.64 10.38
N ASN A 235 17.21 -8.72 9.54
CA ASN A 235 16.78 -7.31 9.54
C ASN A 235 15.28 -7.16 9.23
N ASN A 236 14.81 -7.81 8.17
CA ASN A 236 13.39 -7.76 7.76
C ASN A 236 12.46 -8.34 8.83
N MET A 237 12.87 -9.45 9.45
CA MET A 237 12.16 -10.06 10.55
C MET A 237 12.11 -9.14 11.77
N GLY A 238 13.23 -8.54 12.18
CA GLY A 238 13.25 -7.63 13.33
C GLY A 238 12.38 -6.38 13.15
N HIS A 239 12.26 -5.88 11.92
CA HIS A 239 11.48 -4.68 11.61
C HIS A 239 10.06 -5.00 11.14
N CYS A 240 9.64 -6.26 11.09
CA CYS A 240 8.26 -6.58 10.79
C CYS A 240 7.38 -6.31 12.02
N ASN A 241 6.27 -5.58 11.86
CA ASN A 241 5.39 -5.19 12.98
C ASN A 241 4.45 -6.34 13.42
N PHE A 242 4.91 -7.59 13.36
CA PHE A 242 4.19 -8.76 13.84
C PHE A 242 5.16 -9.79 14.42
N GLU A 243 4.74 -10.45 15.50
CA GLU A 243 5.49 -11.53 16.13
C GLU A 243 5.19 -12.86 15.41
N LEU A 244 6.26 -13.54 14.99
CA LEU A 244 6.18 -14.81 14.27
C LEU A 244 7.04 -15.91 14.89
N ILE A 245 7.91 -15.58 15.85
CA ILE A 245 8.81 -16.55 16.47
C ILE A 245 8.02 -17.32 17.53
N PRO A 246 7.78 -18.63 17.34
CA PRO A 246 6.96 -19.38 18.26
C PRO A 246 7.72 -19.69 19.57
N ASN A 247 7.00 -19.65 20.70
CA ASN A 247 7.59 -19.82 22.03
C ASN A 247 8.22 -21.20 22.27
N TRP A 248 7.82 -22.23 21.51
CA TRP A 248 8.39 -23.57 21.66
C TRP A 248 9.89 -23.60 21.30
N LEU A 249 10.38 -22.71 20.43
CA LEU A 249 11.81 -22.63 20.10
C LEU A 249 12.65 -22.26 21.33
N PHE A 250 12.21 -21.25 22.09
CA PHE A 250 12.87 -20.83 23.33
C PHE A 250 12.61 -21.80 24.49
N SER A 251 11.55 -22.60 24.43
CA SER A 251 11.30 -23.65 25.43
C SER A 251 12.18 -24.88 25.19
N LEU A 252 12.38 -25.26 23.92
CA LEU A 252 13.21 -26.39 23.52
C LEU A 252 14.71 -26.11 23.72
N PHE A 253 15.16 -24.90 23.39
CA PHE A 253 16.54 -24.47 23.59
C PHE A 253 16.58 -23.07 24.23
N PRO A 254 16.46 -22.97 25.57
CA PRO A 254 16.45 -21.69 26.29
C PRO A 254 17.60 -20.74 25.98
N PRO A 255 18.85 -21.20 25.74
CA PRO A 255 19.94 -20.31 25.36
C PRO A 255 19.71 -19.56 24.03
N LEU A 256 18.82 -20.03 23.16
CA LEU A 256 18.55 -19.40 21.86
C LEU A 256 18.17 -17.91 21.99
N LYS A 257 17.51 -17.52 23.07
CA LYS A 257 17.08 -16.12 23.30
C LYS A 257 18.25 -15.12 23.36
N TYR A 258 19.46 -15.59 23.62
CA TYR A 258 20.67 -14.75 23.63
C TYR A 258 21.32 -14.65 22.24
N PHE A 259 21.03 -15.59 21.34
CA PHE A 259 21.63 -15.73 20.01
C PHE A 259 20.67 -15.37 18.87
N MET A 260 19.43 -15.02 19.18
CA MET A 260 18.43 -14.61 18.20
C MET A 260 17.38 -13.71 18.86
N TYR A 261 17.31 -12.46 18.41
CA TYR A 261 16.26 -11.52 18.78
C TYR A 261 14.93 -11.84 18.10
N THR A 262 13.84 -11.25 18.63
CA THR A 262 12.50 -11.34 18.06
C THR A 262 12.07 -9.99 17.49
N PRO A 263 11.08 -9.95 16.57
CA PRO A 263 10.50 -8.69 16.12
C PRO A 263 9.99 -7.83 17.28
N SER A 264 9.37 -8.44 18.31
CA SER A 264 8.92 -7.71 19.50
C SER A 264 10.07 -7.04 20.26
N TYR A 265 11.22 -7.73 20.38
CA TYR A 265 12.42 -7.18 21.01
C TYR A 265 12.91 -5.93 20.29
N HIS A 266 12.98 -5.98 18.96
CA HIS A 266 13.47 -4.85 18.16
C HIS A 266 12.47 -3.71 18.06
N SER A 267 11.17 -4.02 18.05
CA SER A 267 10.12 -2.98 18.10
C SER A 267 10.22 -2.13 19.37
N LEU A 268 10.64 -2.71 20.51
CA LEU A 268 10.92 -1.95 21.73
C LEU A 268 12.08 -0.98 21.55
N HIS A 269 13.12 -1.35 20.80
CA HIS A 269 14.22 -0.44 20.49
C HIS A 269 13.72 0.84 19.79
N HIS A 270 12.85 0.70 18.79
CA HIS A 270 12.23 1.80 18.04
C HIS A 270 11.24 2.65 18.83
N THR A 271 10.75 2.15 19.97
CA THR A 271 9.74 2.86 20.78
C THR A 271 10.29 3.44 22.08
N GLN A 272 11.32 2.82 22.66
CA GLN A 272 11.97 3.24 23.90
C GLN A 272 13.32 3.94 23.68
N PHE A 273 13.95 3.73 22.51
CA PHE A 273 15.22 4.32 22.06
C PHE A 273 16.48 4.01 22.88
N ARG A 274 16.33 3.64 24.16
CA ARG A 274 17.45 3.53 25.12
C ARG A 274 17.73 2.10 25.60
N THR A 275 17.16 1.13 24.91
CA THR A 275 17.24 -0.29 25.25
C THR A 275 17.40 -1.12 23.98
N ASN A 276 17.81 -2.38 24.11
CA ASN A 276 17.85 -3.37 23.04
C ASN A 276 18.72 -2.94 21.84
N TYR A 277 20.03 -2.74 22.06
CA TYR A 277 20.98 -2.24 21.05
C TYR A 277 21.63 -3.33 20.17
N SER A 278 21.53 -4.60 20.55
CA SER A 278 22.08 -5.74 19.80
C SER A 278 21.55 -5.79 18.36
N LEU A 279 22.38 -6.30 17.46
CA LEU A 279 22.00 -6.51 16.05
C LEU A 279 21.01 -7.67 15.93
N PHE A 280 21.49 -8.92 16.01
CA PHE A 280 20.66 -10.11 15.93
C PHE A 280 20.77 -10.98 17.18
N MET A 281 21.85 -10.84 17.95
CA MET A 281 22.12 -11.60 19.17
C MET A 281 21.97 -10.73 20.42
N PRO A 282 20.88 -10.85 21.19
CA PRO A 282 20.64 -10.06 22.41
C PRO A 282 21.69 -10.21 23.52
N ILE A 283 22.65 -11.14 23.41
CA ILE A 283 23.66 -11.44 24.43
C ILE A 283 24.32 -10.18 25.04
N TYR A 284 24.66 -9.17 24.22
CA TYR A 284 25.30 -7.96 24.71
C TYR A 284 24.36 -7.06 25.51
N ASP A 285 23.07 -7.00 25.16
CA ASP A 285 22.08 -6.29 25.98
C ASP A 285 21.86 -6.95 27.34
N TYR A 286 22.00 -8.27 27.43
CA TYR A 286 22.00 -8.97 28.71
C TYR A 286 23.29 -8.72 29.51
N ILE A 287 24.46 -8.77 28.87
CA ILE A 287 25.77 -8.54 29.53
C ILE A 287 25.87 -7.12 30.09
N TYR A 288 25.41 -6.12 29.33
CA TYR A 288 25.54 -4.71 29.70
C TYR A 288 24.25 -4.12 30.29
N GLU A 289 23.26 -4.96 30.63
CA GLU A 289 22.01 -4.57 31.26
C GLU A 289 21.21 -3.50 30.48
N THR A 290 21.25 -3.55 29.15
CA THR A 290 20.51 -2.66 28.26
C THR A 290 19.23 -3.29 27.69
N ILE A 291 18.85 -4.48 28.15
CA ILE A 291 17.57 -5.10 27.78
C ILE A 291 16.36 -4.36 28.37
N ASP A 292 15.32 -4.18 27.56
CA ASP A 292 14.06 -3.60 28.03
C ASP A 292 13.29 -4.59 28.92
N LYS A 293 12.83 -4.10 30.08
CA LYS A 293 12.10 -4.91 31.07
C LYS A 293 10.80 -5.49 30.55
N SER A 294 10.20 -4.89 29.52
CA SER A 294 8.95 -5.35 28.91
C SER A 294 9.14 -6.38 27.79
N SER A 295 10.37 -6.69 27.38
CA SER A 295 10.67 -7.56 26.22
C SER A 295 9.94 -8.90 26.26
N ASP A 296 10.03 -9.64 27.37
CA ASP A 296 9.35 -10.94 27.52
C ASP A 296 7.82 -10.82 27.55
N THR A 297 7.32 -9.73 28.14
CA THR A 297 5.88 -9.48 28.23
C THR A 297 5.32 -9.17 26.85
N LEU A 298 5.94 -8.23 26.13
CA LEU A 298 5.53 -7.84 24.78
C LEU A 298 5.57 -9.02 23.82
N TYR A 299 6.65 -9.81 23.86
CA TYR A 299 6.76 -11.03 23.06
C TYR A 299 5.57 -11.98 23.28
N LYS A 300 5.27 -12.31 24.54
CA LYS A 300 4.18 -13.23 24.90
C LYS A 300 2.80 -12.65 24.55
N THR A 301 2.57 -11.35 24.75
CA THR A 301 1.29 -10.72 24.44
C THR A 301 1.07 -10.61 22.94
N SER A 302 2.10 -10.25 22.18
CA SER A 302 2.03 -10.15 20.72
C SER A 302 1.74 -11.51 20.12
N LEU A 303 2.45 -12.57 20.53
CA LEU A 303 2.25 -13.92 20.01
C LEU A 303 0.83 -14.47 20.25
N LYS A 304 0.20 -14.08 21.37
CA LYS A 304 -1.18 -14.47 21.72
C LYS A 304 -2.26 -13.60 21.07
N ARG A 305 -1.88 -12.53 20.38
CA ARG A 305 -2.83 -11.59 19.78
C ARG A 305 -3.55 -12.25 18.61
N GLU A 306 -4.86 -12.42 18.77
CA GLU A 306 -5.74 -13.01 17.76
C GLU A 306 -6.02 -12.04 16.60
N GLU A 307 -6.64 -12.58 15.54
CA GLU A 307 -7.09 -11.78 14.40
C GLU A 307 -8.11 -10.74 14.85
N GLU A 308 -7.99 -9.51 14.34
CA GLU A 308 -8.86 -8.41 14.73
C GLU A 308 -10.15 -8.45 13.92
N THR A 309 -11.29 -8.46 14.60
CA THR A 309 -12.61 -8.34 13.97
C THR A 309 -12.85 -6.89 13.54
N PRO A 310 -13.13 -6.61 12.26
CA PRO A 310 -13.51 -5.26 11.83
C PRO A 310 -14.96 -4.93 12.17
N ASP A 311 -15.25 -3.67 12.47
CA ASP A 311 -16.61 -3.15 12.54
C ASP A 311 -17.20 -2.92 11.14
N VAL A 312 -16.36 -2.47 10.21
CA VAL A 312 -16.74 -2.16 8.82
C VAL A 312 -15.81 -2.88 7.86
N LEU A 313 -16.40 -3.60 6.91
CA LEU A 313 -15.70 -4.28 5.85
C LEU A 313 -15.99 -3.64 4.49
N HIS A 314 -14.97 -3.18 3.79
CA HIS A 314 -15.06 -2.80 2.39
C HIS A 314 -14.63 -3.95 1.48
N LEU A 315 -15.52 -4.42 0.61
CA LEU A 315 -15.24 -5.50 -0.33
C LEU A 315 -14.94 -4.93 -1.72
N THR A 316 -13.67 -4.99 -2.12
CA THR A 316 -13.18 -4.48 -3.42
C THR A 316 -12.70 -5.63 -4.32
N HIS A 317 -12.17 -5.31 -5.49
CA HIS A 317 -11.52 -6.26 -6.39
C HIS A 317 -10.42 -5.58 -7.21
N LEU A 318 -9.63 -6.38 -7.94
CA LEU A 318 -8.58 -5.87 -8.81
C LEU A 318 -9.21 -5.19 -10.03
N THR A 319 -8.65 -4.06 -10.48
CA THR A 319 -9.21 -3.29 -11.59
C THR A 319 -8.57 -3.69 -12.92
N THR A 320 -7.37 -3.22 -13.19
CA THR A 320 -6.54 -3.60 -14.35
C THR A 320 -5.50 -4.64 -13.93
N PRO A 321 -4.85 -5.35 -14.88
CA PRO A 321 -3.73 -6.24 -14.55
C PRO A 321 -2.61 -5.57 -13.73
N GLU A 322 -2.38 -4.26 -13.92
CA GLU A 322 -1.39 -3.48 -13.18
C GLU A 322 -1.84 -3.12 -11.76
N SER A 323 -3.14 -3.22 -11.43
CA SER A 323 -3.68 -2.82 -10.14
C SER A 323 -3.14 -3.62 -8.96
N ILE A 324 -2.66 -4.85 -9.18
CA ILE A 324 -2.02 -5.66 -8.14
C ILE A 324 -0.79 -4.98 -7.53
N TYR A 325 -0.06 -4.19 -8.33
CA TYR A 325 1.12 -3.46 -7.89
C TYR A 325 0.78 -2.25 -7.01
N HIS A 326 -0.44 -1.72 -7.16
CA HIS A 326 -0.96 -0.58 -6.39
C HIS A 326 -1.74 -1.00 -5.14
N LEU A 327 -1.97 -2.30 -4.92
CA LEU A 327 -2.51 -2.76 -3.65
C LEU A 327 -1.56 -2.38 -2.50
N PRO A 328 -2.08 -2.16 -1.27
CA PRO A 328 -1.23 -1.94 -0.10
C PRO A 328 -0.20 -3.06 0.12
N LEU A 329 -0.53 -4.29 -0.28
CA LEU A 329 0.35 -5.46 -0.24
C LEU A 329 1.40 -5.50 -1.37
N GLY A 330 1.23 -4.69 -2.42
CA GLY A 330 2.12 -4.59 -3.58
C GLY A 330 3.33 -3.71 -3.30
N PHE A 331 3.70 -2.87 -4.28
CA PHE A 331 4.83 -1.95 -4.11
C PHE A 331 4.40 -0.75 -3.29
N ALA A 332 5.04 -0.54 -2.13
CA ALA A 332 4.75 0.59 -1.24
C ALA A 332 4.74 1.95 -1.97
N SER A 333 5.71 2.15 -2.86
CA SER A 333 5.86 3.35 -3.67
C SER A 333 4.66 3.61 -4.59
N LEU A 334 4.20 2.58 -5.31
CA LEU A 334 3.07 2.66 -6.22
C LEU A 334 1.74 2.73 -5.48
N ALA A 335 1.55 1.92 -4.44
CA ALA A 335 0.35 1.95 -3.61
C ALA A 335 0.13 3.33 -2.97
N SER A 336 1.21 4.05 -2.65
CA SER A 336 1.13 5.40 -2.08
C SER A 336 0.72 6.49 -3.09
N GLN A 337 0.56 6.14 -4.36
CA GLN A 337 0.25 7.06 -5.45
C GLN A 337 -1.04 6.64 -6.16
N PRO A 338 -1.80 7.61 -6.72
CA PRO A 338 -2.95 7.29 -7.54
C PRO A 338 -2.57 6.34 -8.67
N HIS A 339 -3.38 5.31 -8.88
CA HIS A 339 -3.18 4.35 -9.94
C HIS A 339 -3.19 5.04 -11.31
N THR A 340 -2.06 4.91 -12.01
CA THR A 340 -1.88 5.36 -13.40
C THR A 340 -1.08 4.31 -14.14
N SER A 341 -1.45 4.00 -15.38
CA SER A 341 -0.64 3.11 -16.19
C SER A 341 0.71 3.75 -16.52
N LYS A 342 1.79 2.99 -16.32
CA LYS A 342 3.17 3.41 -16.59
C LYS A 342 3.79 2.43 -17.56
N TRP A 343 4.50 2.95 -18.56
CA TRP A 343 5.11 2.13 -19.61
C TRP A 343 6.03 1.02 -19.06
N TYR A 344 6.76 1.28 -17.96
CA TYR A 344 7.72 0.31 -17.41
C TYR A 344 7.04 -0.86 -16.70
N LEU A 345 5.77 -0.73 -16.28
CA LEU A 345 5.02 -1.85 -15.69
C LEU A 345 4.76 -2.96 -16.71
N TRP A 346 4.82 -2.64 -18.01
CA TRP A 346 4.78 -3.64 -19.07
C TRP A 346 5.96 -4.63 -18.99
N LEU A 347 7.13 -4.21 -18.48
CA LEU A 347 8.27 -5.11 -18.25
C LEU A 347 7.97 -6.16 -17.17
N MET A 348 6.98 -5.89 -16.30
CA MET A 348 6.53 -6.81 -15.26
C MET A 348 5.45 -7.79 -15.74
N TRP A 349 5.19 -7.89 -17.05
CA TRP A 349 4.18 -8.79 -17.60
C TRP A 349 4.29 -10.25 -17.13
N PRO A 350 5.48 -10.85 -16.85
CA PRO A 350 5.54 -12.21 -16.34
C PRO A 350 4.91 -12.31 -14.94
N VAL A 351 5.17 -11.33 -14.07
CA VAL A 351 4.58 -11.25 -12.73
C VAL A 351 3.07 -11.02 -12.84
N THR A 352 2.65 -10.14 -13.73
CA THR A 352 1.23 -9.88 -14.01
C THR A 352 0.53 -11.16 -14.48
N LEU A 353 1.11 -11.90 -15.41
CA LEU A 353 0.56 -13.16 -15.92
C LEU A 353 0.42 -14.20 -14.81
N TRP A 354 1.48 -14.39 -14.01
CA TRP A 354 1.43 -15.28 -12.85
C TRP A 354 0.35 -14.88 -11.85
N SER A 355 0.18 -13.58 -11.60
CA SER A 355 -0.90 -13.11 -10.73
C SER A 355 -2.28 -13.40 -11.31
N MET A 356 -2.47 -13.28 -12.63
CA MET A 356 -3.73 -13.63 -13.30
C MET A 356 -4.02 -15.13 -13.20
N ILE A 357 -3.01 -15.98 -13.36
CA ILE A 357 -3.14 -17.43 -13.17
C ILE A 357 -3.48 -17.75 -11.72
N LEU A 358 -2.76 -17.16 -10.76
CA LEU A 358 -3.00 -17.37 -9.33
C LEU A 358 -4.40 -16.92 -8.92
N THR A 359 -4.86 -15.78 -9.39
CA THR A 359 -6.23 -15.27 -9.11
C THR A 359 -7.32 -16.09 -9.79
N TRP A 360 -7.01 -16.80 -10.88
CA TRP A 360 -7.91 -17.80 -11.46
C TRP A 360 -8.03 -19.06 -10.59
N ILE A 361 -6.93 -19.51 -9.98
CA ILE A 361 -6.87 -20.74 -9.17
C ILE A 361 -7.32 -20.49 -7.73
N TYR A 362 -6.91 -19.38 -7.13
CA TYR A 362 -7.26 -18.98 -5.77
C TYR A 362 -8.59 -18.23 -5.77
N GLY A 363 -9.66 -18.94 -5.44
CA GLY A 363 -11.00 -18.37 -5.24
C GLY A 363 -11.27 -18.02 -3.78
N ARG A 364 -10.46 -17.18 -3.14
CA ARG A 364 -10.75 -16.69 -1.77
C ARG A 364 -10.44 -15.21 -1.63
N THR A 365 -11.28 -14.51 -0.88
CA THR A 365 -11.01 -13.12 -0.50
C THR A 365 -9.81 -13.05 0.44
N PHE A 366 -9.09 -11.93 0.39
CA PHE A 366 -7.96 -11.68 1.27
C PHE A 366 -7.95 -10.24 1.77
N VAL A 367 -7.50 -10.07 3.02
CA VAL A 367 -7.36 -8.76 3.65
C VAL A 367 -6.23 -7.99 2.98
N VAL A 368 -6.49 -6.77 2.52
CA VAL A 368 -5.48 -5.91 1.90
C VAL A 368 -5.02 -4.78 2.81
N GLU A 369 -5.90 -4.28 3.67
CA GLU A 369 -5.57 -3.20 4.59
C GLU A 369 -6.50 -3.17 5.81
N ARG A 370 -6.04 -2.47 6.84
CA ARG A 370 -6.78 -2.15 8.06
C ARG A 370 -6.62 -0.67 8.35
N GLN A 371 -7.69 -0.01 8.77
CA GLN A 371 -7.67 1.39 9.20
C GLN A 371 -8.40 1.50 10.53
N ARG A 372 -8.14 2.61 11.23
CA ARG A 372 -8.87 2.94 12.45
C ARG A 372 -9.50 4.31 12.28
N PHE A 373 -10.78 4.43 12.63
CA PHE A 373 -11.49 5.69 12.61
C PHE A 373 -12.35 5.79 13.85
N ASP A 374 -12.02 6.75 14.73
CA ASP A 374 -12.58 6.84 16.07
C ASP A 374 -12.49 5.50 16.82
N ASN A 375 -13.64 4.89 17.12
CA ASN A 375 -13.74 3.60 17.78
C ASN A 375 -13.96 2.43 16.80
N LEU A 376 -14.03 2.70 15.50
CA LEU A 376 -14.26 1.69 14.47
C LEU A 376 -12.95 1.14 13.94
N ILE A 377 -12.92 -0.19 13.78
CA ILE A 377 -11.90 -0.91 13.03
C ILE A 377 -12.45 -1.14 11.63
N LEU A 378 -11.74 -0.65 10.62
CA LEU A 378 -12.10 -0.79 9.22
C LEU A 378 -11.15 -1.79 8.57
N GLN A 379 -11.66 -2.71 7.75
CA GLN A 379 -10.84 -3.56 6.89
C GLN A 379 -11.31 -3.45 5.45
N THR A 380 -10.37 -3.65 4.53
CA THR A 380 -10.70 -3.89 3.11
C THR A 380 -10.29 -5.29 2.74
N TRP A 381 -11.19 -6.04 2.13
CA TRP A 381 -10.90 -7.34 1.52
C TRP A 381 -10.98 -7.20 0.01
N ALA A 382 -10.07 -7.86 -0.69
CA ALA A 382 -10.07 -7.92 -2.14
C ALA A 382 -10.54 -9.31 -2.61
N ILE A 383 -11.45 -9.31 -3.58
CA ILE A 383 -11.73 -10.47 -4.40
C ILE A 383 -10.59 -10.57 -5.44
N PRO A 384 -9.94 -11.74 -5.59
CA PRO A 384 -8.90 -11.97 -6.59
C PRO A 384 -9.51 -12.08 -8.00
N LYS A 385 -10.18 -11.03 -8.47
CA LYS A 385 -10.78 -10.94 -9.80
C LYS A 385 -10.54 -9.54 -10.37
N TYR A 386 -10.12 -9.50 -11.63
CA TYR A 386 -9.92 -8.29 -12.42
C TYR A 386 -11.21 -7.84 -13.11
N ASN A 387 -11.32 -6.56 -13.48
CA ASN A 387 -12.47 -6.03 -14.24
C ASN A 387 -12.86 -6.92 -15.43
N LEU A 388 -11.86 -7.43 -16.17
CA LEU A 388 -12.09 -8.30 -17.33
C LEU A 388 -12.97 -9.50 -17.00
N GLN A 389 -12.82 -10.09 -15.80
CA GLN A 389 -13.59 -11.26 -15.39
C GLN A 389 -15.04 -10.91 -15.02
N TYR A 390 -15.30 -9.69 -14.52
CA TYR A 390 -16.67 -9.24 -14.25
C TYR A 390 -17.47 -8.99 -15.53
N TYR A 391 -16.81 -8.75 -16.66
CA TYR A 391 -17.49 -8.62 -17.96
C TYR A 391 -17.79 -9.97 -18.63
N LEU A 392 -17.27 -11.08 -18.08
CA LEU A 392 -17.51 -12.42 -18.60
C LEU A 392 -18.71 -13.04 -17.88
N GLN A 393 -19.86 -13.10 -18.53
CA GLN A 393 -21.12 -13.59 -17.92
C GLN A 393 -21.00 -14.98 -17.27
N TRP A 394 -20.19 -15.88 -17.82
CA TRP A 394 -19.97 -17.22 -17.28
C TRP A 394 -19.18 -17.22 -15.95
N GLN A 395 -18.52 -16.12 -15.58
CA GLN A 395 -17.87 -15.94 -14.28
C GLN A 395 -18.82 -15.39 -13.20
N ASN A 396 -20.03 -14.92 -13.57
CA ASN A 396 -20.94 -14.24 -12.64
C ASN A 396 -21.29 -15.13 -11.43
N GLU A 397 -21.51 -16.43 -11.64
CA GLU A 397 -21.81 -17.36 -10.56
C GLU A 397 -20.63 -17.46 -9.58
N ALA A 398 -19.42 -17.70 -10.08
CA ALA A 398 -18.21 -17.78 -9.26
C ALA A 398 -17.95 -16.48 -8.48
N ILE A 399 -18.12 -15.32 -9.12
CA ILE A 399 -17.97 -14.01 -8.47
C ILE A 399 -19.03 -13.81 -7.38
N ASN A 400 -20.29 -14.15 -7.67
CA ASN A 400 -21.37 -14.05 -6.70
C ASN A 400 -21.14 -14.94 -5.48
N SER A 401 -20.66 -16.17 -5.69
CA SER A 401 -20.30 -17.07 -4.59
C SER A 401 -19.20 -16.47 -3.70
N LEU A 402 -18.17 -15.84 -4.29
CA LEU A 402 -17.11 -15.18 -3.51
C LEU A 402 -17.62 -14.00 -2.69
N ILE A 403 -18.54 -13.20 -3.25
CA ILE A 403 -19.16 -12.09 -2.53
C ILE A 403 -20.04 -12.62 -1.39
N GLU A 404 -20.84 -13.65 -1.65
CA GLU A 404 -21.74 -14.26 -0.66
C GLU A 404 -20.94 -14.92 0.48
N GLU A 405 -19.88 -15.66 0.17
CA GLU A 405 -18.95 -16.22 1.16
C GLU A 405 -18.30 -15.12 2.02
N ALA A 406 -17.89 -14.01 1.42
CA ALA A 406 -17.33 -12.88 2.16
C ALA A 406 -18.35 -12.23 3.11
N ILE A 407 -19.62 -12.12 2.70
CA ILE A 407 -20.71 -11.62 3.53
C ILE A 407 -20.94 -12.55 4.73
N ILE A 408 -21.04 -13.86 4.48
CA ILE A 408 -21.26 -14.87 5.54
C ILE A 408 -20.07 -14.87 6.52
N GLN A 409 -18.85 -14.86 6.01
CA GLN A 409 -17.65 -14.80 6.86
C GLN A 409 -17.59 -13.52 7.69
N ALA A 410 -18.04 -12.39 7.15
CA ALA A 410 -18.12 -11.13 7.89
C ALA A 410 -19.20 -11.18 8.98
N GLU A 411 -20.37 -11.75 8.69
CA GLU A 411 -21.44 -11.98 9.67
C GLU A 411 -20.94 -12.87 10.83
N GLU A 412 -20.28 -13.99 10.52
CA GLU A 412 -19.72 -14.91 11.53
C GLU A 412 -18.68 -14.23 12.43
N LYS A 413 -17.88 -13.30 11.87
CA LYS A 413 -16.93 -12.49 12.62
C LYS A 413 -17.60 -11.40 13.45
N GLY A 414 -18.89 -11.10 13.24
CA GLY A 414 -19.61 -10.03 13.94
C GLY A 414 -19.38 -8.64 13.35
N VAL A 415 -19.04 -8.55 12.06
CA VAL A 415 -18.92 -7.28 11.35
C VAL A 415 -20.29 -6.57 11.30
N LYS A 416 -20.31 -5.25 11.55
CA LYS A 416 -21.56 -4.48 11.61
C LYS A 416 -22.05 -4.06 10.23
N VAL A 417 -21.13 -3.63 9.36
CA VAL A 417 -21.45 -3.13 8.02
C VAL A 417 -20.47 -3.70 7.00
N LEU A 418 -20.99 -4.18 5.87
CA LEU A 418 -20.21 -4.54 4.69
C LEU A 418 -20.62 -3.65 3.53
N CYS A 419 -19.65 -2.94 2.95
CA CYS A 419 -19.86 -2.15 1.76
C CYS A 419 -19.28 -2.79 0.50
N LEU A 420 -20.08 -2.80 -0.57
CA LEU A 420 -19.72 -3.39 -1.85
C LEU A 420 -19.04 -2.33 -2.72
N GLY A 421 -17.76 -2.51 -3.03
CA GLY A 421 -16.99 -1.61 -3.88
C GLY A 421 -16.88 -2.11 -5.32
N LEU A 422 -16.69 -1.17 -6.24
CA LEU A 422 -16.49 -1.43 -7.68
C LEU A 422 -17.61 -2.31 -8.25
N LEU A 423 -17.28 -3.28 -9.10
CA LEU A 423 -18.26 -4.12 -9.81
C LEU A 423 -18.93 -5.17 -8.90
N ASN A 424 -18.59 -5.24 -7.61
CA ASN A 424 -19.23 -6.15 -6.64
C ASN A 424 -20.70 -5.83 -6.36
N GLN A 425 -21.23 -4.74 -6.92
CA GLN A 425 -22.62 -4.28 -6.77
C GLN A 425 -23.31 -4.08 -8.14
N GLY A 426 -22.89 -4.82 -9.18
CA GLY A 426 -23.52 -4.73 -10.50
C GLY A 426 -25.00 -5.10 -10.47
N GLU A 427 -25.84 -4.36 -11.22
CA GLU A 427 -27.28 -4.62 -11.31
C GLU A 427 -27.58 -6.04 -11.84
N GLU A 428 -26.97 -6.40 -12.97
CA GLU A 428 -27.09 -7.72 -13.59
C GLU A 428 -26.42 -8.82 -12.77
N LEU A 429 -25.41 -8.47 -11.96
CA LEU A 429 -24.65 -9.42 -11.14
C LEU A 429 -25.46 -9.87 -9.93
N ASN A 430 -25.92 -8.92 -9.10
CA ASN A 430 -26.55 -9.21 -7.81
C ASN A 430 -27.60 -8.19 -7.37
N ARG A 431 -28.10 -7.38 -8.32
CA ARG A 431 -29.07 -6.29 -8.06
C ARG A 431 -28.56 -5.40 -6.93
N TYR A 432 -27.35 -4.86 -7.06
CA TYR A 432 -26.75 -3.96 -6.06
C TYR A 432 -26.71 -4.59 -4.66
N GLY A 433 -26.36 -5.88 -4.56
CA GLY A 433 -26.33 -6.65 -3.31
C GLY A 433 -27.69 -7.12 -2.77
N GLY A 434 -28.81 -6.73 -3.40
CA GLY A 434 -30.16 -7.10 -2.93
C GLY A 434 -30.44 -8.60 -2.95
N VAL A 435 -29.78 -9.36 -3.83
CA VAL A 435 -29.90 -10.82 -3.89
C VAL A 435 -29.46 -11.48 -2.58
N TYR A 436 -28.41 -10.99 -1.93
CA TYR A 436 -27.88 -11.62 -0.71
C TYR A 436 -28.81 -11.40 0.49
N VAL A 437 -29.42 -10.22 0.61
CA VAL A 437 -30.41 -9.93 1.65
C VAL A 437 -31.67 -10.75 1.45
N HIS A 438 -32.07 -11.00 0.19
CA HIS A 438 -33.20 -11.87 -0.11
C HIS A 438 -32.91 -13.35 0.23
N ARG A 439 -31.71 -13.85 -0.07
CA ARG A 439 -31.29 -15.22 0.25
C ARG A 439 -31.08 -15.44 1.76
N HIS A 440 -30.60 -14.42 2.46
CA HIS A 440 -30.29 -14.47 3.89
C HIS A 440 -31.08 -13.39 4.66
N PRO A 441 -32.40 -13.58 4.85
CA PRO A 441 -33.27 -12.58 5.45
C PRO A 441 -32.96 -12.25 6.93
N HIS A 442 -32.12 -13.06 7.58
CA HIS A 442 -31.75 -12.91 8.98
C HIS A 442 -30.34 -12.31 9.20
N LEU A 443 -29.70 -11.76 8.16
CA LEU A 443 -28.41 -11.08 8.28
C LEU A 443 -28.46 -9.94 9.31
N LYS A 444 -27.51 -9.95 10.25
CA LYS A 444 -27.33 -8.87 11.23
C LYS A 444 -26.41 -7.78 10.69
N ILE A 445 -25.47 -8.15 9.82
CA ILE A 445 -24.63 -7.24 9.07
C ILE A 445 -25.48 -6.41 8.10
N ARG A 446 -25.15 -5.12 7.97
CA ARG A 446 -25.79 -4.23 7.00
C ARG A 446 -25.00 -4.20 5.70
N ILE A 447 -25.69 -4.45 4.61
CA ILE A 447 -25.13 -4.40 3.25
C ILE A 447 -25.37 -3.00 2.72
N VAL A 448 -24.28 -2.34 2.30
CA VAL A 448 -24.29 -0.94 1.84
C VAL A 448 -23.60 -0.84 0.49
N ASP A 449 -24.36 -0.52 -0.55
CA ASP A 449 -23.82 -0.22 -1.87
C ASP A 449 -23.50 1.26 -2.07
N GLY A 450 -23.71 2.11 -1.06
CA GLY A 450 -23.28 3.50 -1.00
C GLY A 450 -23.82 4.46 -2.06
N SER A 451 -24.85 4.05 -2.79
CA SER A 451 -25.41 4.83 -3.89
C SER A 451 -25.99 6.16 -3.45
N SER A 452 -26.54 6.26 -2.24
CA SER A 452 -27.15 7.50 -1.73
C SER A 452 -26.10 8.59 -1.51
N LEU A 453 -24.92 8.21 -0.99
CA LEU A 453 -23.81 9.14 -0.84
C LEU A 453 -23.19 9.50 -2.20
N ALA A 454 -23.12 8.56 -3.15
CA ALA A 454 -22.66 8.86 -4.50
C ALA A 454 -23.55 9.92 -5.17
N VAL A 455 -24.88 9.78 -5.07
CA VAL A 455 -25.84 10.79 -5.54
C VAL A 455 -25.62 12.13 -4.82
N ALA A 456 -25.51 12.12 -3.48
CA ALA A 456 -25.28 13.34 -2.71
C ALA A 456 -24.02 14.10 -3.16
N ILE A 457 -22.91 13.39 -3.35
CA ILE A 457 -21.65 13.98 -3.81
C ILE A 457 -21.80 14.54 -5.23
N THR A 458 -22.41 13.79 -6.16
CA THR A 458 -22.62 14.27 -7.53
C THR A 458 -23.45 15.55 -7.56
N LEU A 459 -24.56 15.60 -6.81
CA LEU A 459 -25.42 16.78 -6.74
C LEU A 459 -24.70 18.00 -6.15
N ASN A 460 -23.91 17.81 -5.09
CA ASN A 460 -23.16 18.88 -4.44
C ASN A 460 -21.89 19.30 -5.20
N THR A 461 -21.47 18.53 -6.21
CA THR A 461 -20.35 18.87 -7.11
C THR A 461 -20.78 19.81 -8.23
N ILE A 462 -22.07 19.84 -8.57
CA ILE A 462 -22.59 20.70 -9.65
C ILE A 462 -22.45 22.18 -9.23
N PRO A 463 -21.85 23.04 -10.08
CA PRO A 463 -21.72 24.46 -9.78
C PRO A 463 -23.06 25.13 -9.44
N LYS A 464 -23.04 26.00 -8.41
CA LYS A 464 -24.23 26.79 -8.04
C LYS A 464 -24.68 27.67 -9.20
N GLY A 465 -26.00 27.77 -9.41
CA GLY A 465 -26.60 28.52 -10.52
C GLY A 465 -26.73 27.75 -11.83
N THR A 466 -26.35 26.46 -11.86
CA THR A 466 -26.57 25.59 -13.02
C THR A 466 -28.06 25.38 -13.27
N THR A 467 -28.54 25.71 -14.46
CA THR A 467 -29.94 25.54 -14.89
C THR A 467 -30.14 24.34 -15.81
N GLN A 468 -29.08 23.86 -16.46
CA GLN A 468 -29.12 22.74 -17.39
C GLN A 468 -27.86 21.88 -17.29
N VAL A 469 -28.04 20.56 -17.34
CA VAL A 469 -26.95 19.58 -17.41
C VAL A 469 -27.19 18.59 -18.55
N LEU A 470 -26.12 18.05 -19.12
CA LEU A 470 -26.20 16.88 -19.99
C LEU A 470 -25.94 15.62 -19.16
N LEU A 471 -26.84 14.65 -19.19
CA LEU A 471 -26.65 13.34 -18.57
C LEU A 471 -26.29 12.32 -19.65
N ARG A 472 -25.16 11.63 -19.50
CA ARG A 472 -24.70 10.61 -20.45
C ARG A 472 -24.04 9.42 -19.78
N GLY A 473 -24.40 8.22 -20.22
CA GLY A 473 -23.84 6.95 -19.73
C GLY A 473 -24.95 5.96 -19.38
N ASN A 474 -24.57 4.80 -18.85
CA ASN A 474 -25.49 3.77 -18.43
C ASN A 474 -26.44 4.30 -17.33
N LEU A 475 -27.74 4.14 -17.54
CA LEU A 475 -28.78 4.58 -16.61
C LEU A 475 -28.90 3.61 -15.42
N THR A 476 -27.90 3.64 -14.53
CA THR A 476 -27.92 2.90 -13.26
C THR A 476 -28.90 3.51 -12.27
N LYS A 477 -29.13 2.87 -11.12
CA LYS A 477 -29.96 3.48 -10.05
C LYS A 477 -29.42 4.84 -9.56
N VAL A 478 -28.10 5.03 -9.54
CA VAL A 478 -27.47 6.32 -9.21
C VAL A 478 -27.83 7.36 -10.26
N ALA A 479 -27.78 7.02 -11.55
CA ALA A 479 -28.14 7.94 -12.64
C ALA A 479 -29.62 8.38 -12.54
N HIS A 480 -30.53 7.44 -12.29
CA HIS A 480 -31.95 7.73 -12.10
C HIS A 480 -32.19 8.61 -10.88
N ALA A 481 -31.54 8.34 -9.75
CA ALA A 481 -31.68 9.13 -8.54
C ALA A 481 -31.10 10.54 -8.68
N VAL A 482 -29.94 10.70 -9.35
CA VAL A 482 -29.40 12.01 -9.72
C VAL A 482 -30.39 12.76 -10.60
N ALA A 483 -30.94 12.11 -11.63
CA ALA A 483 -31.89 12.74 -12.53
C ALA A 483 -33.14 13.22 -11.80
N PHE A 484 -33.74 12.37 -10.96
CA PHE A 484 -34.89 12.72 -10.16
C PHE A 484 -34.62 13.92 -9.23
N ALA A 485 -33.50 13.91 -8.52
CA ALA A 485 -33.14 14.99 -7.59
C ALA A 485 -32.85 16.32 -8.30
N LEU A 486 -32.34 16.29 -9.53
CA LEU A 486 -32.13 17.50 -10.34
C LEU A 486 -33.43 18.09 -10.86
N CYS A 487 -34.36 17.26 -11.34
CA CYS A 487 -35.69 17.70 -11.74
C CYS A 487 -36.44 18.35 -10.57
N GLN A 488 -36.36 17.77 -9.37
CA GLN A 488 -36.92 18.38 -8.15
C GLN A 488 -36.32 19.75 -7.81
N LYS A 489 -35.06 19.99 -8.17
CA LYS A 489 -34.37 21.28 -8.00
C LYS A 489 -34.64 22.25 -9.17
N GLY A 490 -35.49 21.89 -10.13
CA GLY A 490 -35.79 22.69 -11.31
C GLY A 490 -34.63 22.79 -12.33
N ILE A 491 -33.67 21.86 -12.26
CA ILE A 491 -32.54 21.80 -13.20
C ILE A 491 -32.95 20.93 -14.38
N GLN A 492 -32.84 21.47 -15.59
CA GLN A 492 -33.18 20.76 -16.82
C GLN A 492 -32.11 19.72 -17.15
N ILE A 493 -32.54 18.49 -17.40
CA ILE A 493 -31.69 17.39 -17.82
C ILE A 493 -31.81 17.22 -19.32
N THR A 494 -30.67 17.12 -19.97
CA THR A 494 -30.61 16.84 -21.40
C THR A 494 -29.94 15.49 -21.64
N THR A 495 -30.46 14.68 -22.56
CA THR A 495 -29.83 13.42 -23.00
C THR A 495 -29.42 13.50 -24.46
N LEU A 496 -28.35 12.79 -24.84
CA LEU A 496 -27.92 12.74 -26.25
C LEU A 496 -28.72 11.71 -27.05
N HIS A 497 -29.06 10.59 -26.43
CA HIS A 497 -29.73 9.49 -27.13
C HIS A 497 -31.23 9.46 -26.82
N HIS A 498 -31.99 9.04 -27.83
CA HIS A 498 -33.45 8.99 -27.74
C HIS A 498 -33.93 7.86 -26.82
N ASP A 499 -33.22 6.74 -26.76
CA ASP A 499 -33.54 5.63 -25.87
C ASP A 499 -33.31 6.00 -24.38
N GLU A 500 -32.22 6.72 -24.07
CA GLU A 500 -31.97 7.28 -22.74
C GLU A 500 -33.09 8.25 -22.34
N TYR A 501 -33.50 9.13 -23.26
CA TYR A 501 -34.62 10.04 -23.07
C TYR A 501 -35.91 9.29 -22.72
N LEU A 502 -36.27 8.27 -23.49
CA LEU A 502 -37.48 7.48 -23.26
C LEU A 502 -37.45 6.74 -21.93
N LYS A 503 -36.31 6.14 -21.56
CA LYS A 503 -36.13 5.44 -20.28
C LYS A 503 -36.27 6.40 -19.08
N LEU A 504 -35.66 7.58 -19.15
CA LEU A 504 -35.78 8.60 -18.11
C LEU A 504 -37.20 9.17 -18.02
N THR A 505 -37.84 9.45 -19.16
CA THR A 505 -39.24 9.91 -19.18
C THR A 505 -40.15 8.92 -18.47
N LYS A 506 -39.97 7.62 -18.73
CA LYS A 506 -40.77 6.56 -18.11
C LYS A 506 -40.57 6.46 -16.59
N SER A 507 -39.35 6.74 -16.10
CA SER A 507 -39.03 6.63 -14.67
C SER A 507 -39.34 7.91 -13.87
N LEU A 508 -39.42 9.07 -14.51
CA LEU A 508 -39.64 10.38 -13.89
C LEU A 508 -41.08 10.89 -14.03
N SER A 509 -42.08 9.99 -14.04
CA SER A 509 -43.48 10.32 -14.32
C SER A 509 -43.96 11.56 -13.56
N GLY A 510 -44.44 12.58 -14.30
CA GLY A 510 -44.87 13.87 -13.74
C GLY A 510 -43.81 14.99 -13.70
N MET A 511 -42.56 14.72 -14.12
CA MET A 511 -41.50 15.73 -14.29
C MET A 511 -41.00 15.83 -15.74
N GLU A 512 -41.83 15.47 -16.73
CA GLU A 512 -41.40 15.40 -18.14
C GLU A 512 -40.90 16.75 -18.67
N SER A 513 -41.44 17.86 -18.17
CA SER A 513 -41.04 19.22 -18.57
C SER A 513 -39.57 19.57 -18.28
N SER A 514 -38.92 18.84 -17.38
CA SER A 514 -37.51 19.02 -17.02
C SER A 514 -36.54 18.17 -17.86
N LEU A 515 -37.04 17.30 -18.74
CA LEU A 515 -36.21 16.44 -19.59
C LEU A 515 -36.27 16.87 -21.06
N VAL A 516 -35.11 17.00 -21.70
CA VAL A 516 -35.02 17.45 -23.11
C VAL A 516 -34.06 16.57 -23.89
N LEU A 517 -34.43 16.23 -25.13
CA LEU A 517 -33.50 15.61 -26.06
C LEU A 517 -32.52 16.66 -26.63
N ALA A 518 -31.22 16.42 -26.48
CA ALA A 518 -30.18 17.33 -26.92
C ALA A 518 -30.20 17.50 -28.43
N LYS A 519 -30.24 18.75 -28.90
CA LYS A 519 -30.04 19.08 -30.33
C LYS A 519 -28.57 19.28 -30.69
N SER A 520 -27.70 19.42 -29.69
CA SER A 520 -26.27 19.65 -29.86
C SER A 520 -25.50 19.23 -28.60
N TYR A 521 -24.17 19.23 -28.70
CA TYR A 521 -23.24 18.90 -27.61
C TYR A 521 -22.86 20.13 -26.76
N ALA A 522 -23.54 21.28 -26.93
CA ALA A 522 -23.08 22.58 -26.44
C ALA A 522 -23.07 22.79 -24.91
N HIS A 523 -23.54 21.82 -24.13
CA HIS A 523 -23.65 21.90 -22.68
C HIS A 523 -22.28 22.04 -22.01
N LYS A 524 -22.20 22.89 -20.98
CA LYS A 524 -20.97 23.13 -20.21
C LYS A 524 -20.77 22.18 -19.04
N ILE A 525 -21.83 21.51 -18.58
CA ILE A 525 -21.76 20.57 -17.45
C ILE A 525 -22.33 19.24 -17.91
N TRP A 526 -21.49 18.22 -17.84
CA TRP A 526 -21.77 16.87 -18.29
C TRP A 526 -21.70 15.93 -17.09
N LEU A 527 -22.83 15.35 -16.71
CA LEU A 527 -22.90 14.27 -15.74
C LEU A 527 -22.65 12.96 -16.50
N VAL A 528 -21.54 12.30 -16.20
CA VAL A 528 -21.06 11.17 -17.01
C VAL A 528 -20.93 9.88 -16.22
N GLY A 529 -21.34 8.78 -16.84
CA GLY A 529 -21.17 7.43 -16.31
C GLY A 529 -20.41 6.54 -17.30
N ASP A 530 -20.34 5.27 -16.96
CA ASP A 530 -19.82 4.24 -17.86
C ASP A 530 -20.64 4.22 -19.15
N GLY A 531 -20.00 4.02 -20.30
CA GLY A 531 -20.66 4.07 -21.61
C GLY A 531 -20.54 5.40 -22.35
N LEU A 532 -19.92 6.45 -21.78
CA LEU A 532 -19.50 7.64 -22.53
C LEU A 532 -18.48 7.28 -23.63
N SER A 533 -18.79 7.57 -24.88
CA SER A 533 -17.92 7.26 -26.02
C SER A 533 -16.80 8.29 -26.19
N GLU A 534 -15.71 7.88 -26.86
CA GLU A 534 -14.59 8.78 -27.16
C GLU A 534 -15.03 9.91 -28.11
N GLU A 535 -15.87 9.59 -29.11
CA GLU A 535 -16.41 10.55 -30.08
C GLU A 535 -17.32 11.57 -29.42
N GLU A 536 -18.16 11.15 -28.47
CA GLU A 536 -19.05 12.04 -27.71
C GLU A 536 -18.23 13.02 -26.87
N GLN A 537 -17.22 12.52 -26.15
CA GLN A 537 -16.36 13.36 -25.32
C GLN A 537 -15.56 14.37 -26.17
N LEU A 538 -15.09 13.97 -27.36
CA LEU A 538 -14.36 14.86 -28.27
C LEU A 538 -15.25 16.00 -28.81
N ARG A 539 -16.57 15.80 -28.89
CA ARG A 539 -17.54 16.83 -29.33
C ARG A 539 -17.91 17.84 -28.23
N ALA A 540 -17.51 17.61 -26.98
CA ALA A 540 -17.77 18.55 -25.90
C ALA A 540 -17.10 19.91 -26.13
N PRO A 541 -17.75 21.05 -25.83
CA PRO A 541 -17.16 22.37 -25.97
C PRO A 541 -15.94 22.56 -25.08
N LYS A 542 -15.05 23.49 -25.47
CA LYS A 542 -13.97 23.95 -24.59
C LYS A 542 -14.51 24.44 -23.24
N GLY A 543 -13.83 24.10 -22.15
CA GLY A 543 -14.19 24.46 -20.78
C GLY A 543 -15.36 23.67 -20.20
N THR A 544 -15.75 22.56 -20.85
CA THR A 544 -16.78 21.65 -20.30
C THR A 544 -16.28 21.01 -19.01
N LEU A 545 -17.15 20.94 -18.01
CA LEU A 545 -16.93 20.21 -16.77
C LEU A 545 -17.61 18.84 -16.85
N PHE A 546 -16.80 17.78 -16.84
CA PHE A 546 -17.27 16.40 -16.70
C PHE A 546 -17.34 16.03 -15.22
N VAL A 547 -18.53 15.70 -14.72
CA VAL A 547 -18.77 15.25 -13.35
C VAL A 547 -19.20 13.78 -13.39
N PRO A 548 -18.32 12.85 -13.01
CA PRO A 548 -18.68 11.44 -13.03
C PRO A 548 -19.71 11.09 -11.95
N PHE A 549 -20.63 10.19 -12.25
CA PHE A 549 -21.51 9.53 -11.27
C PHE A 549 -21.27 8.02 -11.17
N SER A 550 -20.42 7.45 -12.04
CA SER A 550 -20.02 6.04 -11.99
C SER A 550 -18.81 5.79 -11.11
N GLN A 551 -18.56 4.51 -10.84
CA GLN A 551 -17.43 4.06 -10.02
C GLN A 551 -16.09 4.23 -10.71
N PHE A 552 -16.03 4.11 -12.04
CA PHE A 552 -14.79 4.23 -12.80
C PHE A 552 -14.63 5.63 -13.42
N PRO A 553 -13.42 6.21 -13.46
CA PRO A 553 -13.21 7.53 -14.01
C PRO A 553 -13.31 7.46 -15.54
N PRO A 554 -13.92 8.46 -16.20
CA PRO A 554 -13.88 8.54 -17.65
C PRO A 554 -12.44 8.77 -18.12
N LYS A 555 -12.14 8.32 -19.35
CA LYS A 555 -10.90 8.73 -20.03
C LYS A 555 -10.87 10.26 -20.15
N LYS A 556 -9.68 10.86 -20.07
CA LYS A 556 -9.48 12.32 -20.19
C LYS A 556 -8.94 12.65 -21.59
N LEU A 557 -9.81 12.74 -22.60
CA LEU A 557 -9.38 12.95 -23.99
C LEU A 557 -9.20 14.43 -24.36
N ARG A 558 -9.96 15.34 -23.73
CA ARG A 558 -9.90 16.79 -23.99
C ARG A 558 -9.12 17.53 -22.91
N LYS A 559 -7.94 18.06 -23.22
CA LYS A 559 -7.08 18.81 -22.29
C LYS A 559 -7.61 20.20 -21.90
N ASP A 560 -8.51 20.74 -22.72
CA ASP A 560 -9.14 22.05 -22.57
C ASP A 560 -10.50 21.98 -21.85
N CYS A 561 -10.80 20.85 -21.21
CA CYS A 561 -11.98 20.59 -20.38
C CYS A 561 -11.54 20.21 -18.95
N PHE A 562 -12.48 20.29 -18.01
CA PHE A 562 -12.28 19.93 -16.60
C PHE A 562 -12.91 18.57 -16.31
N TYR A 563 -12.24 17.74 -15.51
CA TYR A 563 -12.72 16.42 -15.13
C TYR A 563 -12.76 16.30 -13.63
N HIS A 564 -13.96 16.10 -13.10
CA HIS A 564 -14.14 15.74 -11.72
C HIS A 564 -13.68 14.32 -11.42
N TYR A 565 -13.31 14.09 -10.17
CA TYR A 565 -13.13 12.74 -9.66
C TYR A 565 -14.47 12.01 -9.65
N THR A 566 -14.42 10.68 -9.72
CA THR A 566 -15.57 9.85 -9.37
C THR A 566 -16.06 10.20 -7.96
N PRO A 567 -17.33 9.96 -7.62
CA PRO A 567 -17.89 10.30 -6.31
C PRO A 567 -16.97 9.86 -5.17
N ALA A 568 -16.35 10.83 -4.52
CA ALA A 568 -15.31 10.65 -3.51
C ALA A 568 -15.16 11.91 -2.67
N MET A 569 -14.63 11.75 -1.46
CA MET A 569 -14.40 12.84 -0.51
C MET A 569 -13.03 12.69 0.15
N LYS A 570 -12.49 13.82 0.60
CA LYS A 570 -11.27 13.84 1.42
C LYS A 570 -11.57 13.26 2.79
N THR A 571 -10.70 12.40 3.29
CA THR A 571 -10.84 11.75 4.59
C THR A 571 -10.43 12.70 5.73
N PRO A 572 -11.08 12.59 6.90
CA PRO A 572 -10.70 13.37 8.07
C PRO A 572 -9.31 12.99 8.58
N PRO A 573 -8.58 13.92 9.25
CA PRO A 573 -7.28 13.63 9.85
C PRO A 573 -7.29 12.51 10.89
N SER A 574 -8.42 12.30 11.58
CA SER A 574 -8.62 11.23 12.57
C SER A 574 -8.74 9.82 11.98
N LEU A 575 -8.85 9.69 10.64
CA LEU A 575 -8.67 8.39 9.99
C LEU A 575 -7.16 8.05 9.97
N GLU A 576 -6.81 6.99 10.68
CA GLU A 576 -5.45 6.52 10.89
C GLU A 576 -5.12 5.28 10.03
N ASN A 577 -3.82 5.05 9.86
CA ASN A 577 -3.24 3.97 9.06
C ASN A 577 -3.51 4.14 7.55
N VAL A 578 -3.47 5.39 7.06
CA VAL A 578 -3.71 5.71 5.65
C VAL A 578 -2.38 5.91 4.93
N HIS A 579 -1.95 4.84 4.25
CA HIS A 579 -0.64 4.78 3.56
C HIS A 579 -0.72 4.34 2.10
N ALA A 580 -1.93 4.11 1.58
CA ALA A 580 -2.19 3.75 0.19
C ALA A 580 -3.35 4.58 -0.37
N CYS A 581 -3.30 4.86 -1.67
CA CYS A 581 -4.39 5.50 -2.40
C CYS A 581 -5.45 4.47 -2.76
N GLU A 582 -6.73 4.86 -2.70
CA GLU A 582 -7.82 4.03 -3.20
C GLU A 582 -7.90 4.16 -4.73
N ASN A 583 -7.31 3.19 -5.43
CA ASN A 583 -7.27 3.18 -6.90
C ASN A 583 -6.67 4.48 -7.48
N TRP A 584 -7.39 5.19 -8.34
CA TRP A 584 -7.00 6.44 -9.00
C TRP A 584 -7.24 7.69 -8.13
N LEU A 585 -7.76 7.54 -6.91
CA LEU A 585 -8.04 8.67 -6.03
C LEU A 585 -6.74 9.22 -5.42
N PRO A 586 -6.66 10.54 -5.17
CA PRO A 586 -5.53 11.16 -4.48
C PRO A 586 -5.30 10.60 -3.07
N ARG A 587 -4.13 10.91 -2.49
CA ARG A 587 -3.82 10.58 -1.09
C ARG A 587 -4.87 11.17 -0.15
N ARG A 588 -5.31 10.39 0.84
CA ARG A 588 -6.38 10.75 1.80
C ARG A 588 -7.70 11.16 1.12
N VAL A 589 -8.02 10.51 0.00
CA VAL A 589 -9.33 10.59 -0.65
C VAL A 589 -9.89 9.18 -0.74
N MET A 590 -11.17 9.04 -0.41
CA MET A 590 -11.88 7.77 -0.33
C MET A 590 -13.16 7.84 -1.14
N SER A 591 -13.54 6.73 -1.76
CA SER A 591 -14.73 6.68 -2.61
C SER A 591 -16.02 6.79 -1.81
N ALA A 592 -17.08 7.33 -2.43
CA ALA A 592 -18.41 7.44 -1.82
C ALA A 592 -18.91 6.09 -1.28
N TRP A 593 -18.68 5.04 -2.06
CA TRP A 593 -19.07 3.66 -1.74
C TRP A 593 -18.48 3.16 -0.43
N ARG A 594 -17.20 3.43 -0.24
CA ARG A 594 -16.51 3.05 0.99
C ARG A 594 -16.92 3.93 2.16
N ILE A 595 -16.96 5.25 1.97
CA ILE A 595 -17.36 6.21 3.01
C ILE A 595 -18.78 5.92 3.51
N ALA A 596 -19.70 5.56 2.62
CA ALA A 596 -21.08 5.26 3.00
C ALA A 596 -21.16 4.12 4.02
N GLY A 597 -20.36 3.06 3.85
CA GLY A 597 -20.29 1.96 4.83
C GLY A 597 -19.76 2.42 6.20
N ILE A 598 -18.77 3.31 6.20
CA ILE A 598 -18.21 3.89 7.44
C ILE A 598 -19.27 4.73 8.16
N VAL A 599 -19.92 5.66 7.43
CA VAL A 599 -20.95 6.54 8.00
C VAL A 599 -22.15 5.73 8.50
N HIS A 600 -22.55 4.69 7.79
CA HIS A 600 -23.62 3.79 8.23
C HIS A 600 -23.33 3.16 9.60
N ALA A 601 -22.08 2.75 9.83
CA ALA A 601 -21.65 2.19 11.10
C ALA A 601 -21.54 3.23 12.22
N LEU A 602 -21.04 4.44 11.92
CA LEU A 602 -20.95 5.54 12.89
C LEU A 602 -22.33 6.00 13.36
N GLU A 603 -23.28 6.07 12.43
CA GLU A 603 -24.65 6.49 12.71
C GLU A 603 -25.52 5.36 13.29
N GLY A 604 -25.03 4.12 13.30
CA GLY A 604 -25.79 2.97 13.78
C GLY A 604 -27.08 2.72 13.00
N TRP A 605 -27.10 3.04 11.70
CA TRP A 605 -28.27 2.78 10.86
C TRP A 605 -28.51 1.26 10.74
N LYS A 606 -29.79 0.88 10.77
CA LYS A 606 -30.22 -0.52 10.85
C LYS A 606 -30.75 -1.08 9.53
N GLU A 607 -30.88 -0.22 8.52
CA GLU A 607 -31.44 -0.59 7.23
C GLU A 607 -30.35 -1.07 6.29
N HIS A 608 -30.68 -1.97 5.37
CA HIS A 608 -29.79 -2.24 4.25
C HIS A 608 -29.90 -1.10 3.22
N GLU A 609 -28.77 -0.63 2.71
CA GLU A 609 -28.72 0.23 1.53
C GLU A 609 -28.24 -0.63 0.36
N CYS A 610 -29.13 -1.47 -0.17
CA CYS A 610 -28.86 -2.40 -1.25
C CYS A 610 -30.09 -2.56 -2.14
N GLY A 611 -29.94 -3.18 -3.32
CA GLY A 611 -31.05 -3.25 -4.26
C GLY A 611 -31.43 -1.87 -4.77
N TYR A 612 -32.73 -1.59 -4.83
CA TYR A 612 -33.25 -0.27 -5.20
C TYR A 612 -33.55 0.62 -3.99
N ASN A 613 -33.30 0.13 -2.78
CA ASN A 613 -33.47 0.93 -1.57
C ASN A 613 -32.34 1.95 -1.48
N MET A 614 -32.71 3.21 -1.22
CA MET A 614 -31.79 4.31 -1.03
C MET A 614 -32.13 5.07 0.24
N SER A 615 -31.10 5.52 0.94
CA SER A 615 -31.20 6.38 2.11
C SER A 615 -31.57 7.81 1.68
N ASN A 616 -32.11 8.60 2.60
CA ASN A 616 -32.36 10.02 2.34
C ASN A 616 -31.04 10.75 2.02
N ILE A 617 -30.95 11.33 0.82
CA ILE A 617 -29.73 11.93 0.27
C ILE A 617 -29.19 13.04 1.18
N ASP A 618 -30.06 13.94 1.67
CA ASP A 618 -29.65 15.06 2.54
C ASP A 618 -29.17 14.55 3.89
N LYS A 619 -29.85 13.54 4.47
CA LYS A 619 -29.43 12.90 5.73
C LYS A 619 -28.03 12.31 5.60
N VAL A 620 -27.77 11.54 4.54
CA VAL A 620 -26.46 10.91 4.32
C VAL A 620 -25.38 11.96 4.09
N TRP A 621 -25.67 13.01 3.32
CA TRP A 621 -24.76 14.13 3.09
C TRP A 621 -24.36 14.83 4.39
N GLN A 622 -25.34 15.23 5.21
CA GLN A 622 -25.08 15.92 6.47
C GLN A 622 -24.30 15.05 7.45
N ALA A 623 -24.66 13.78 7.62
CA ALA A 623 -23.92 12.84 8.47
C ALA A 623 -22.46 12.71 8.00
N THR A 624 -22.24 12.59 6.69
CA THR A 624 -20.89 12.47 6.12
C THR A 624 -20.03 13.69 6.44
N LEU A 625 -20.59 14.90 6.30
CA LEU A 625 -19.90 16.15 6.65
C LEU A 625 -19.64 16.27 8.15
N GLN A 626 -20.58 15.84 9.00
CA GLN A 626 -20.46 15.87 10.47
C GLN A 626 -19.31 14.98 10.96
N HIS A 627 -19.08 13.83 10.31
CA HIS A 627 -17.93 12.95 10.57
C HIS A 627 -16.62 13.45 9.94
N GLY A 628 -16.60 14.68 9.40
CA GLY A 628 -15.38 15.36 8.98
C GLY A 628 -14.87 15.00 7.58
N PHE A 629 -15.63 14.22 6.80
CA PHE A 629 -15.33 14.04 5.37
C PHE A 629 -15.61 15.34 4.62
N GLN A 630 -14.75 15.69 3.66
CA GLN A 630 -14.83 16.97 2.96
C GLN A 630 -15.03 16.78 1.45
N PRO A 631 -15.92 17.55 0.80
CA PRO A 631 -16.09 17.50 -0.65
C PRO A 631 -14.78 17.86 -1.35
N LEU A 632 -14.52 17.22 -2.50
CA LEU A 632 -13.39 17.57 -3.35
C LEU A 632 -13.71 18.84 -4.13
N ILE A 633 -12.72 19.73 -4.24
CA ILE A 633 -12.81 20.96 -5.02
C ILE A 633 -11.80 20.85 -6.16
N ILE A 634 -12.23 21.17 -7.38
CA ILE A 634 -11.33 21.28 -8.52
C ILE A 634 -11.13 22.74 -8.85
N SER A 635 -9.85 23.13 -8.95
CA SER A 635 -9.48 24.45 -9.42
C SER A 635 -9.84 24.57 -10.90
N THR A 636 -10.83 25.40 -11.22
CA THR A 636 -11.22 25.73 -12.60
C THR A 636 -10.32 26.83 -13.20
N THR A 637 -9.31 27.29 -12.46
CA THR A 637 -8.28 28.18 -12.99
C THR A 637 -7.30 27.37 -13.85
N HIS A 638 -7.20 27.72 -15.12
CA HIS A 638 -6.12 27.25 -15.98
C HIS A 638 -4.77 27.69 -15.38
N THR A 639 -4.09 26.81 -14.65
CA THR A 639 -2.66 26.97 -14.44
C THR A 639 -1.99 26.70 -15.78
N LYS A 640 -1.63 27.76 -16.49
CA LYS A 640 -0.63 27.72 -17.56
C LYS A 640 0.69 27.28 -16.91
N ASN A 641 0.98 25.98 -16.91
CA ASN A 641 2.31 25.45 -16.72
C ASN A 641 2.67 24.61 -17.93
#